data_AF-K5XFK7-F1
#
_entry.id   AF-K5XFK7-F1
#
_cell.length_a   1.000
_cell.length_b   1.000
_cell.length_c   1.000
_cell.angle_alpha   90.00
_cell.angle_beta   90.00
_cell.angle_gamma   90.00
#
_symmetry.space_group_name_H-M   'P 1'
#
loop_
_entity.id
_entity.type
_entity.pdbx_description
1 polymer ?
#
loop_
_entity_poly.entity_id
_entity_poly.type
_entity_poly.pdbx_seq_one_letter_code
_entity_poly.pdbx_strand_id
1 'polypeptide(L)'
;MPRRANSIVLTSRTSSLTLRIRGQAPVPPQQNCIVVSPRVPLEVIERIIELVQSACLCQLDAPPSRSAIGSIIQASKALRGIAMRVYFRDVVVDSPSHFLELWTSLAIEKEVFGMVRSFNWVKAFFGSSQVIMRDVRNIGAFANLQTLDICFASEGLKTQDLIITLLFRSFDQSSARTNLKSLSFMNVPRIDTKLFGLIAKTFPQLTELELTSTSRIDTDCCLGCLEDSLKCTRFSPIPDHHSNAEILAESFATSLAPLEHLEDLYLGIYLSDASLLEEHLTHADGDLGGRDFITCLPYCHMCKDLLQGMRERETLVSKTLASTLSSLVKIRWDTLFLPPVTKKEECDAGGHYFDEEERAISSRMPYAAVFIFAKTNGEAKLVREWRFCQSFATPKDEIRFIDDETQRLDSLISSLRKERAGLLRRLNEIHSMTKELPVEIISSIFQHVSPPINFNTRVFRTESVHGHRYEQTSLDFEDPGPLFPIILAAVSSHWRQIARSTPELWTTIALEVKGPRLRSQVALLDLYFGNTGNFSGSLELDFRNYFCAFPNNQYHTVFEDDRDSLQQMLAVILKYASKIQSLRISAVPPEWVDSLSGVFSSLEDLALGWPTNGHMKTTENISFTEIIALRRVTIRRLLAPLKLPWMQMAVLDLDRMAMDICVDLLIECRNLKEYSIREPLFTPSDRRHPSLDGTITLDNLRNLVWTCLPDAWSNAMLEHVRFSKLERLEWHGFPGKQHRNRFRNFFSRLPSTLRTLGLSRYDSPEGLLDILTSTPQLTHLELLSCQIRFCRYVLQSLARPTSAESHVMALLPALKYLTINDCDDMQLFGKRNSIPFMDLLSMLTIRSTVLADKRLGLRFIPNMNWKAEALRMLKRVGSGGDQV
;
A
#
# COMPACT_ATOMS: atom_id res chain seq x y z
N MET A 1 33.42 -9.81 45.01
CA MET A 1 34.67 -10.33 44.41
C MET A 1 34.41 -10.81 42.98
N PRO A 2 35.36 -10.63 42.06
CA PRO A 2 35.07 -10.25 40.67
C PRO A 2 35.60 -11.23 39.61
N ARG A 3 34.91 -11.40 38.48
CA ARG A 3 35.44 -11.87 37.17
C ARG A 3 34.44 -11.49 36.08
N ARG A 4 34.78 -10.97 34.90
CA ARG A 4 36.04 -10.57 34.27
C ARG A 4 35.64 -9.63 33.12
N ALA A 5 36.32 -8.50 33.02
CA ALA A 5 36.36 -7.71 31.81
C ALA A 5 37.10 -8.51 30.72
N ASN A 6 36.55 -8.52 29.51
CA ASN A 6 37.33 -8.70 28.30
C ASN A 6 37.17 -7.43 27.47
N SER A 7 38.18 -6.57 27.55
CA SER A 7 38.43 -5.52 26.58
C SER A 7 38.72 -6.17 25.22
N ILE A 8 37.97 -5.78 24.19
CA ILE A 8 38.48 -5.89 22.82
C ILE A 8 38.84 -4.49 22.36
N VAL A 9 40.10 -4.37 21.99
CA VAL A 9 40.83 -3.20 21.58
C VAL A 9 40.18 -2.54 20.36
N LEU A 10 39.87 -1.25 20.49
CA LEU A 10 39.69 -0.34 19.37
C LEU A 10 41.03 -0.15 18.66
N THR A 11 41.15 -0.69 17.44
CA THR A 11 42.11 -0.18 16.45
C THR A 11 41.40 0.05 15.12
N SER A 12 41.31 1.33 14.79
CA SER A 12 41.11 1.99 13.50
C SER A 12 41.11 1.15 12.21
N ARG A 13 40.17 1.42 11.30
CA ARG A 13 40.39 2.23 10.07
C ARG A 13 39.19 2.11 9.13
N THR A 14 38.87 3.23 8.50
CA THR A 14 37.97 3.39 7.35
C THR A 14 38.14 2.32 6.28
N SER A 15 37.04 1.78 5.75
CA SER A 15 37.00 1.06 4.47
C SER A 15 35.61 1.24 3.85
N SER A 16 35.40 2.29 3.03
CA SER A 16 35.53 2.29 1.57
C SER A 16 34.64 1.24 0.87
N LEU A 17 33.59 1.73 0.19
CA LEU A 17 32.87 0.96 -0.84
C LEU A 17 33.87 0.51 -1.90
N THR A 18 34.06 -0.81 -2.02
CA THR A 18 34.85 -1.42 -3.07
C THR A 18 34.02 -2.56 -3.65
N LEU A 19 33.41 -2.33 -4.82
CA LEU A 19 32.78 -3.38 -5.61
C LEU A 19 33.90 -4.15 -6.32
N ARG A 20 34.21 -5.36 -5.88
CA ARG A 20 35.09 -6.29 -6.63
C ARG A 20 34.22 -7.11 -7.58
N ILE A 21 34.39 -6.90 -8.88
CA ILE A 21 33.88 -7.78 -9.93
C ILE A 21 34.74 -9.05 -9.92
N ARG A 22 34.12 -10.23 -9.74
CA ARG A 22 34.81 -11.53 -9.90
C ARG A 22 35.07 -11.74 -11.39
N GLY A 23 36.33 -11.73 -11.82
CA GLY A 23 36.66 -12.12 -13.20
C GLY A 23 38.01 -11.72 -13.79
N GLN A 24 39.00 -11.27 -13.02
CA GLN A 24 40.34 -11.00 -13.58
C GLN A 24 41.44 -11.70 -12.77
N ALA A 25 42.29 -12.43 -13.50
CA ALA A 25 43.50 -13.07 -13.00
C ALA A 25 44.52 -12.02 -12.51
N PRO A 26 45.42 -12.35 -11.56
CA PRO A 26 46.30 -11.38 -10.95
C PRO A 26 47.42 -10.96 -11.92
N VAL A 27 47.43 -9.70 -12.31
CA VAL A 27 48.58 -9.02 -12.92
C VAL A 27 49.50 -8.55 -11.77
N PRO A 28 50.84 -8.69 -11.88
CA PRO A 28 51.78 -8.32 -10.81
C PRO A 28 51.82 -6.81 -10.55
N PRO A 29 52.30 -6.38 -9.37
CA PRO A 29 52.06 -5.04 -8.87
C PRO A 29 52.95 -4.01 -9.58
N GLN A 30 52.36 -3.22 -10.47
CA GLN A 30 52.94 -1.94 -10.88
C GLN A 30 52.35 -0.79 -10.04
N GLN A 31 53.23 0.16 -9.76
CA GLN A 31 53.19 1.17 -8.71
C GLN A 31 51.96 2.11 -8.73
N ASN A 32 51.49 2.42 -7.51
CA ASN A 32 50.88 3.68 -7.08
C ASN A 32 50.00 4.42 -8.11
N CYS A 33 48.85 3.86 -8.44
CA CYS A 33 47.72 4.65 -8.91
C CYS A 33 46.60 4.54 -7.87
N ILE A 34 46.41 5.58 -7.05
CA ILE A 34 45.26 5.69 -6.16
C ILE A 34 44.04 5.89 -7.06
N VAL A 35 43.38 4.79 -7.42
CA VAL A 35 42.10 4.82 -8.11
C VAL A 35 41.06 5.34 -7.11
N VAL A 36 40.84 6.65 -7.11
CA VAL A 36 39.70 7.26 -6.42
C VAL A 36 38.47 6.94 -7.26
N SER A 37 37.75 5.87 -6.94
CA SER A 37 36.45 5.62 -7.54
C SER A 37 35.54 6.83 -7.30
N PRO A 38 34.80 7.31 -8.32
CA PRO A 38 33.91 8.45 -8.17
C PRO A 38 32.86 8.14 -7.10
N ARG A 39 32.84 8.95 -6.05
CA ARG A 39 31.83 8.88 -4.99
C ARG A 39 30.69 9.78 -5.40
N VAL A 40 29.50 9.21 -5.54
CA VAL A 40 28.28 10.01 -5.72
C VAL A 40 28.14 10.89 -4.47
N PRO A 41 28.04 12.23 -4.61
CA PRO A 41 27.84 13.12 -3.47
C PRO A 41 26.58 12.73 -2.70
N LEU A 42 26.63 12.84 -1.37
CA LEU A 42 25.52 12.47 -0.48
C LEU A 42 24.24 13.22 -0.85
N GLU A 43 24.38 14.47 -1.24
CA GLU A 43 23.33 15.40 -1.63
C GLU A 43 22.55 14.90 -2.86
N VAL A 44 23.24 14.23 -3.80
CA VAL A 44 22.61 13.63 -4.98
C VAL A 44 21.74 12.44 -4.57
N ILE A 45 22.22 11.60 -3.66
CA ILE A 45 21.47 10.44 -3.15
C ILE A 45 20.25 10.91 -2.34
N GLU A 46 20.42 11.90 -1.47
CA GLU A 46 19.31 12.51 -0.73
C GLU A 46 18.26 13.06 -1.69
N ARG A 47 18.69 13.78 -2.75
CA ARG A 47 17.76 14.32 -3.74
C ARG A 47 17.03 13.25 -4.56
N ILE A 48 17.69 12.14 -4.88
CA ILE A 48 17.04 10.99 -5.53
C ILE A 48 15.94 10.43 -4.63
N ILE A 49 16.21 10.26 -3.34
CA ILE A 49 15.23 9.70 -2.39
C ILE A 49 14.05 10.66 -2.21
N GLU A 50 14.29 11.97 -2.12
CA GLU A 50 13.23 12.98 -2.09
C GLU A 50 12.35 12.93 -3.34
N LEU A 51 12.95 12.75 -4.51
CA LEU A 51 12.21 12.62 -5.77
C LEU A 51 11.39 11.33 -5.81
N VAL A 52 11.91 10.21 -5.30
CA VAL A 52 11.17 8.96 -5.17
C VAL A 52 9.97 9.13 -4.23
N GLN A 53 10.17 9.77 -3.07
CA GLN A 53 9.08 10.07 -2.14
C GLN A 53 8.02 10.97 -2.79
N SER A 54 8.44 12.06 -3.45
CA SER A 54 7.54 12.99 -4.13
C SER A 54 6.77 12.33 -5.27
N ALA A 55 7.42 11.47 -6.06
CA ALA A 55 6.76 10.72 -7.14
C ALA A 55 5.73 9.69 -6.62
N CYS A 56 5.97 9.11 -5.44
CA CYS A 56 5.02 8.23 -4.77
C CYS A 56 3.85 8.99 -4.11
N LEU A 57 4.08 10.23 -3.63
CA LEU A 57 3.04 11.10 -3.06
C LEU A 57 2.03 11.59 -4.10
N CYS A 58 2.41 11.74 -5.36
CA CYS A 58 1.47 12.04 -6.44
C CYS A 58 0.49 10.90 -6.77
N GLN A 59 0.57 9.74 -6.11
CA GLN A 59 -0.24 8.55 -6.41
C GLN A 59 -1.17 8.10 -5.27
N LEU A 60 -1.10 8.74 -4.10
CA LEU A 60 -1.83 8.37 -2.89
C LEU A 60 -2.15 9.66 -2.11
N ASP A 61 -3.41 9.94 -1.80
CA ASP A 61 -3.83 10.98 -0.83
C ASP A 61 -3.46 10.60 0.63
N ALA A 62 -2.32 9.91 0.81
CA ALA A 62 -1.86 9.36 2.08
C ALA A 62 -0.40 9.78 2.34
N PRO A 63 0.02 9.88 3.62
CA PRO A 63 1.40 10.20 3.97
C PRO A 63 2.39 9.23 3.33
N PRO A 64 3.67 9.65 3.12
CA PRO A 64 4.65 8.86 2.41
C PRO A 64 4.82 7.51 3.12
N SER A 65 4.40 6.43 2.46
CA SER A 65 4.46 5.10 3.06
C SER A 65 5.89 4.56 3.06
N ARG A 66 6.27 3.87 4.13
CA ARG A 66 7.59 3.22 4.26
C ARG A 66 7.92 2.28 3.09
N SER A 67 6.90 1.75 2.39
CA SER A 67 7.07 0.92 1.20
C SER A 67 7.71 1.67 0.03
N ALA A 68 7.49 2.99 -0.10
CA ALA A 68 8.06 3.80 -1.18
C ALA A 68 9.60 3.83 -1.18
N ILE A 69 10.20 3.70 0.01
CA ILE A 69 11.65 3.62 0.18
C ILE A 69 12.12 2.24 0.63
N GLY A 70 11.22 1.25 0.69
CA GLY A 70 11.50 -0.10 1.21
C GLY A 70 12.66 -0.77 0.47
N SER A 71 12.64 -0.72 -0.86
CA SER A 71 13.70 -1.27 -1.71
C SER A 71 15.04 -0.55 -1.51
N ILE A 72 15.02 0.76 -1.27
CA ILE A 72 16.22 1.57 -1.01
C ILE A 72 16.82 1.26 0.36
N ILE A 73 15.96 1.11 1.38
CA ILE A 73 16.32 0.72 2.75
C ILE A 73 16.98 -0.68 2.79
N GLN A 74 16.58 -1.58 1.88
CA GLN A 74 17.12 -2.94 1.83
C GLN A 74 18.42 -3.04 1.02
N ALA A 75 18.67 -2.12 0.09
CA ALA A 75 19.82 -2.16 -0.81
C ALA A 75 21.19 -2.07 -0.09
N SER A 76 21.30 -1.28 0.99
CA SER A 76 22.57 -1.07 1.70
C SER A 76 22.36 -0.42 3.07
N LYS A 77 23.24 -0.70 4.04
CA LYS A 77 23.25 -0.01 5.34
C LYS A 77 23.47 1.51 5.20
N ALA A 78 24.29 1.93 4.23
CA ALA A 78 24.54 3.35 3.97
C ALA A 78 23.31 4.03 3.36
N LEU A 79 22.72 3.41 2.32
CA LEU A 79 21.50 3.92 1.69
C LEU A 79 20.32 3.92 2.65
N ARG A 80 20.20 2.91 3.52
CA ARG A 80 19.24 2.88 4.63
C ARG A 80 19.38 4.10 5.52
N GLY A 81 20.59 4.42 5.96
CA GLY A 81 20.83 5.59 6.82
C GLY A 81 20.42 6.91 6.15
N ILE A 82 20.71 7.05 4.85
CA ILE A 82 20.36 8.25 4.07
C ILE A 82 18.84 8.32 3.84
N ALA A 83 18.22 7.21 3.42
CA ALA A 83 16.79 7.14 3.15
C ALA A 83 15.96 7.38 4.40
N MET A 84 16.35 6.80 5.54
CA MET A 84 15.69 7.05 6.81
C MET A 84 15.85 8.50 7.25
N ARG A 85 17.02 9.11 7.06
CA ARG A 85 17.23 10.53 7.38
C ARG A 85 16.31 11.45 6.58
N VAL A 86 16.19 11.21 5.27
CA VAL A 86 15.29 11.99 4.39
C VAL A 86 13.83 11.74 4.77
N TYR A 87 13.44 10.49 4.96
CA TYR A 87 12.08 10.09 5.32
C TYR A 87 11.59 10.68 6.63
N PHE A 88 12.41 10.65 7.67
CA PHE A 88 12.05 11.17 8.99
C PHE A 88 12.39 12.66 9.16
N ARG A 89 12.81 13.37 8.10
CA ARG A 89 13.17 14.79 8.22
C ARG A 89 11.96 15.64 8.60
N ASP A 90 10.86 15.44 7.87
CA ASP A 90 9.63 16.21 7.97
C ASP A 90 8.51 15.23 8.36
N VAL A 91 8.17 15.19 9.64
CA VAL A 91 7.24 14.21 10.20
C VAL A 91 5.84 14.82 10.29
N VAL A 92 4.89 14.23 9.56
CA VAL A 92 3.47 14.59 9.62
C VAL A 92 2.69 13.45 10.25
N VAL A 93 1.90 13.75 11.29
CA VAL A 93 1.15 12.75 12.04
C VAL A 93 -0.32 13.11 12.09
N ASP A 94 -1.13 12.25 11.47
CA ASP A 94 -2.57 12.40 11.32
C ASP A 94 -3.36 11.71 12.44
N SER A 95 -2.82 10.67 13.05
CA SER A 95 -3.52 9.82 14.03
C SER A 95 -2.61 9.31 15.15
N PRO A 96 -3.17 8.97 16.33
CA PRO A 96 -2.38 8.43 17.43
C PRO A 96 -1.75 7.07 17.12
N SER A 97 -2.38 6.26 16.27
CA SER A 97 -1.84 4.98 15.78
C SER A 97 -0.62 5.21 14.89
N HIS A 98 -0.70 6.14 13.95
CA HIS A 98 0.42 6.49 13.08
C HIS A 98 1.61 7.02 13.90
N PHE A 99 1.36 7.83 14.94
CA PHE A 99 2.42 8.26 15.85
C PHE A 99 3.15 7.08 16.52
N LEU A 100 2.39 6.10 17.01
CA LEU A 100 2.95 4.94 17.70
C LEU A 100 3.78 4.07 16.75
N GLU A 101 3.33 3.86 15.52
CA GLU A 101 4.06 3.13 14.49
C GLU A 101 5.35 3.85 14.07
N LEU A 102 5.28 5.16 13.89
CA LEU A 102 6.41 6.01 13.58
C LEU A 102 7.44 5.95 14.72
N TRP A 103 6.98 6.08 15.96
CA TRP A 103 7.84 6.01 17.14
C TRP A 103 8.49 4.63 17.30
N THR A 104 7.74 3.56 17.09
CA THR A 104 8.26 2.19 17.13
C THR A 104 9.33 2.00 16.06
N SER A 105 9.12 2.55 14.86
CA SER A 105 10.10 2.52 13.77
C SER A 105 11.37 3.28 14.13
N LEU A 106 11.24 4.49 14.68
CA LEU A 106 12.38 5.28 15.16
C LEU A 106 13.14 4.56 16.28
N ALA A 107 12.44 3.94 17.24
CA ALA A 107 13.03 3.22 18.36
C ALA A 107 13.83 1.98 17.91
N ILE A 108 13.30 1.20 16.97
CA ILE A 108 14.03 0.08 16.35
C ILE A 108 15.31 0.57 15.68
N GLU A 109 15.24 1.65 14.90
CA GLU A 109 16.40 2.16 14.20
C GLU A 109 17.43 2.80 15.16
N LYS A 110 16.99 3.38 16.27
CA LYS A 110 17.87 3.87 17.34
C LYS A 110 18.81 2.77 17.86
N GLU A 111 18.29 1.56 18.07
CA GLU A 111 19.08 0.40 18.47
C GLU A 111 20.06 -0.03 17.36
N VAL A 112 19.62 -0.01 16.11
CA VAL A 112 20.43 -0.42 14.94
C VAL A 112 21.61 0.54 14.68
N PHE A 113 21.43 1.84 14.90
CA PHE A 113 22.44 2.87 14.67
C PHE A 113 23.22 3.30 15.92
N GLY A 114 22.92 2.72 17.08
CA GLY A 114 23.63 3.02 18.33
C GLY A 114 23.46 4.46 18.80
N MET A 115 22.32 5.09 18.51
CA MET A 115 22.09 6.49 18.87
C MET A 115 21.83 6.64 20.37
N VAL A 116 22.66 7.44 21.03
CA VAL A 116 22.53 7.73 22.46
C VAL A 116 21.50 8.83 22.67
N ARG A 117 20.34 8.45 23.21
CA ARG A 117 19.29 9.30 23.81
C ARG A 117 18.41 10.18 22.89
N SER A 118 18.88 10.76 21.78
CA SER A 118 18.08 11.67 20.93
C SER A 118 17.98 11.27 19.45
N PHE A 119 16.97 11.79 18.75
CA PHE A 119 16.76 11.65 17.31
C PHE A 119 17.18 12.94 16.60
N ASN A 120 18.23 12.87 15.79
CA ASN A 120 18.85 14.06 15.19
C ASN A 120 18.40 14.31 13.74
N TRP A 121 17.55 13.44 13.19
CA TRP A 121 17.12 13.51 11.79
C TRP A 121 15.85 14.35 11.59
N VAL A 122 14.97 14.38 12.59
CA VAL A 122 13.71 15.12 12.55
C VAL A 122 13.99 16.62 12.68
N LYS A 123 13.58 17.39 11.67
CA LYS A 123 13.70 18.84 11.60
C LYS A 123 12.35 19.55 11.68
N ALA A 124 11.29 18.95 11.15
CA ALA A 124 9.95 19.50 11.23
C ALA A 124 8.98 18.44 11.77
N PHE A 125 8.04 18.87 12.61
CA PHE A 125 6.98 18.03 13.15
C PHE A 125 5.63 18.73 13.00
N PHE A 126 4.66 18.03 12.43
CA PHE A 126 3.30 18.50 12.20
C PHE A 126 2.32 17.48 12.78
N GLY A 127 1.34 17.93 13.57
CA GLY A 127 0.30 17.03 14.09
C GLY A 127 -0.79 17.74 14.89
N SER A 128 -1.65 16.97 15.57
CA SER A 128 -2.66 17.52 16.48
C SER A 128 -2.33 17.26 17.94
N SER A 129 -2.87 18.08 18.85
CA SER A 129 -2.69 17.90 20.28
C SER A 129 -3.13 16.52 20.77
N GLN A 130 -4.25 15.96 20.27
CA GLN A 130 -4.72 14.63 20.67
C GLN A 130 -3.70 13.53 20.40
N VAL A 131 -3.01 13.61 19.25
CA VAL A 131 -2.01 12.63 18.82
C VAL A 131 -0.82 12.63 19.77
N ILE A 132 -0.35 13.84 20.10
CA ILE A 132 0.81 14.06 20.95
C ILE A 132 0.53 13.64 22.40
N MET A 133 -0.70 13.84 22.87
CA MET A 133 -1.09 13.64 24.26
C MET A 133 -1.02 12.21 24.77
N ARG A 134 -1.02 11.20 23.89
CA ARG A 134 -0.86 9.80 24.32
C ARG A 134 0.56 9.48 24.78
N ASP A 135 1.59 10.18 24.30
CA ASP A 135 2.97 10.02 24.79
C ASP A 135 3.83 11.27 24.56
N VAL A 136 3.45 12.37 25.23
CA VAL A 136 4.06 13.71 25.09
C VAL A 136 5.57 13.73 25.34
N ARG A 137 6.09 12.78 26.13
CA ARG A 137 7.51 12.69 26.52
C ARG A 137 8.46 12.46 25.34
N ASN A 138 7.91 12.15 24.17
CA ASN A 138 8.65 11.70 23.00
C ASN A 138 9.08 12.84 22.06
N ILE A 139 8.35 13.96 21.99
CA ILE A 139 8.67 15.05 21.05
C ILE A 139 9.97 15.76 21.42
N GLY A 140 10.20 15.96 22.71
CA GLY A 140 11.47 16.50 23.21
C GLY A 140 12.70 15.65 22.85
N ALA A 141 12.53 14.40 22.40
CA ALA A 141 13.64 13.57 21.92
C ALA A 141 14.18 14.00 20.55
N PHE A 142 13.46 14.83 19.79
CA PHE A 142 13.88 15.37 18.49
C PHE A 142 14.88 16.51 18.67
N ALA A 143 16.16 16.18 18.85
CA ALA A 143 17.19 17.14 19.24
C ALA A 143 17.42 18.30 18.24
N ASN A 144 17.15 18.07 16.96
CA ASN A 144 17.38 19.02 15.86
C ASN A 144 16.07 19.60 15.30
N LEU A 145 14.98 19.57 16.07
CA LEU A 145 13.70 20.14 15.66
C LEU A 145 13.84 21.66 15.45
N GLN A 146 13.45 22.12 14.26
CA GLN A 146 13.50 23.51 13.80
C GLN A 146 12.09 24.10 13.62
N THR A 147 11.14 23.27 13.21
CA THR A 147 9.73 23.66 12.99
C THR A 147 8.80 22.76 13.81
N LEU A 148 7.88 23.37 14.54
CA LEU A 148 6.84 22.67 15.28
C LEU A 148 5.48 23.27 14.94
N ASP A 149 4.59 22.46 14.38
CA ASP A 149 3.21 22.82 14.04
C ASP A 149 2.24 21.88 14.75
N ILE A 150 1.36 22.44 15.58
CA ILE A 150 0.38 21.69 16.35
C ILE A 150 -1.00 22.31 16.20
N CYS A 151 -1.96 21.50 15.76
CA CYS A 151 -3.38 21.84 15.74
C CYS A 151 -4.06 21.50 17.07
N PHE A 152 -4.70 22.48 17.70
CA PHE A 152 -5.41 22.40 18.97
C PHE A 152 -6.94 22.29 18.81
N ALA A 153 -7.44 21.97 17.61
CA ALA A 153 -8.88 21.93 17.32
C ALA A 153 -9.70 21.06 18.30
N SER A 154 -9.09 20.02 18.85
CA SER A 154 -9.70 19.13 19.85
C SER A 154 -9.73 19.65 21.27
N GLU A 155 -8.96 20.69 21.58
CA GLU A 155 -8.84 21.22 22.93
C GLU A 155 -9.90 22.28 23.19
N GLY A 156 -10.24 22.47 24.46
CA GLY A 156 -11.10 23.57 24.92
C GLY A 156 -10.37 24.48 25.91
N LEU A 157 -11.02 25.56 26.31
CA LEU A 157 -10.47 26.56 27.24
C LEU A 157 -9.92 25.96 28.54
N LYS A 158 -10.55 24.88 29.04
CA LYS A 158 -10.14 24.19 30.28
C LYS A 158 -8.95 23.24 30.08
N THR A 159 -8.75 22.71 28.86
CA THR A 159 -7.69 21.73 28.61
C THR A 159 -6.40 22.38 28.12
N GLN A 160 -6.48 23.49 27.37
CA GLN A 160 -5.34 24.18 26.76
C GLN A 160 -4.11 24.29 27.68
N ASP A 161 -4.28 24.85 28.88
CA ASP A 161 -3.18 25.07 29.82
C ASP A 161 -2.44 23.78 30.19
N LEU A 162 -3.19 22.70 30.43
CA LEU A 162 -2.64 21.41 30.78
C LEU A 162 -1.82 20.85 29.62
N ILE A 163 -2.39 20.88 28.41
CA ILE A 163 -1.76 20.34 27.20
C ILE A 163 -0.47 21.09 26.87
N ILE A 164 -0.51 22.42 26.86
CA ILE A 164 0.66 23.27 26.55
C ILE A 164 1.75 23.09 27.60
N THR A 165 1.38 23.02 28.88
CA THR A 165 2.34 22.77 29.96
C THR A 165 3.02 21.40 29.81
N LEU A 166 2.25 20.35 29.49
CA LEU A 166 2.79 19.01 29.26
C LEU A 166 3.70 18.96 28.03
N LEU A 167 3.28 19.59 26.94
CA LEU A 167 4.05 19.72 25.71
C LEU A 167 5.39 20.39 25.98
N PHE A 168 5.40 21.56 26.63
CA PHE A 168 6.62 22.31 26.88
C PHE A 168 7.56 21.62 27.88
N ARG A 169 7.01 20.94 28.89
CA ARG A 169 7.81 20.09 29.80
C ARG A 169 8.57 18.98 29.07
N SER A 170 8.07 18.49 27.93
CA SER A 170 8.82 17.50 27.14
C SER A 170 10.16 18.05 26.63
N PHE A 171 10.27 19.38 26.48
CA PHE A 171 11.47 20.05 26.00
C PHE A 171 12.44 20.47 27.10
N ASP A 172 12.10 20.36 28.39
CA ASP A 172 12.90 20.91 29.50
C ASP A 172 14.39 20.50 29.44
N GLN A 173 14.67 19.26 29.01
CA GLN A 173 16.02 18.70 28.86
C GLN A 173 16.46 18.52 27.39
N SER A 174 15.71 19.08 26.44
CA SER A 174 15.96 18.92 25.01
C SER A 174 16.83 20.04 24.44
N SER A 175 17.74 19.70 23.53
CA SER A 175 18.47 20.68 22.70
C SER A 175 17.56 21.38 21.69
N ALA A 176 16.36 20.86 21.43
CA ALA A 176 15.40 21.52 20.55
C ALA A 176 15.01 22.93 21.03
N ARG A 177 15.10 23.21 22.35
CA ARG A 177 14.80 24.53 22.92
C ARG A 177 15.58 25.67 22.29
N THR A 178 16.80 25.41 21.86
CA THR A 178 17.67 26.41 21.22
C THR A 178 17.68 26.32 19.70
N ASN A 179 17.17 25.21 19.14
CA ASN A 179 17.18 24.93 17.71
C ASN A 179 15.86 25.29 17.03
N LEU A 180 14.75 25.35 17.77
CA LEU A 180 13.44 25.67 17.22
C LEU A 180 13.42 27.13 16.74
N LYS A 181 13.07 27.32 15.47
CA LYS A 181 13.01 28.61 14.79
C LYS A 181 11.59 29.03 14.44
N SER A 182 10.73 28.08 14.11
CA SER A 182 9.35 28.33 13.74
C SER A 182 8.40 27.52 14.62
N LEU A 183 7.44 28.21 15.24
CA LEU A 183 6.39 27.62 16.07
C LEU A 183 5.03 28.07 15.55
N SER A 184 4.18 27.11 15.18
CA SER A 184 2.80 27.35 14.75
C SER A 184 1.84 26.57 15.65
N PHE A 185 0.93 27.27 16.33
CA PHE A 185 -0.20 26.65 16.99
C PHE A 185 -1.51 27.10 16.34
N MET A 186 -2.16 26.15 15.70
CA MET A 186 -3.41 26.39 15.01
C MET A 186 -4.60 26.02 15.88
N ASN A 187 -5.72 26.72 15.71
CA ASN A 187 -6.97 26.41 16.42
C ASN A 187 -6.82 26.40 17.95
N VAL A 188 -6.08 27.35 18.52
CA VAL A 188 -5.89 27.46 19.97
C VAL A 188 -7.14 28.08 20.61
N PRO A 189 -7.70 27.54 21.71
CA PRO A 189 -8.90 28.10 22.34
C PRO A 189 -8.77 29.55 22.79
N ARG A 190 -7.58 29.98 23.23
CA ARG A 190 -7.26 31.39 23.57
C ARG A 190 -5.79 31.72 23.36
N ILE A 191 -5.50 32.97 23.02
CA ILE A 191 -4.15 33.54 23.00
C ILE A 191 -4.05 34.59 24.11
N ASP A 192 -3.16 34.36 25.09
CA ASP A 192 -3.00 35.21 26.28
C ASP A 192 -1.53 35.39 26.68
N THR A 193 -1.28 36.28 27.64
CA THR A 193 0.08 36.56 28.16
C THR A 193 0.74 35.36 28.82
N LYS A 194 -0.05 34.45 29.39
CA LYS A 194 0.46 33.21 29.99
C LYS A 194 1.03 32.28 28.92
N LEU A 195 0.34 32.12 27.79
CA LEU A 195 0.83 31.37 26.64
C LEU A 195 2.13 31.98 26.10
N PHE A 196 2.17 33.30 25.90
CA PHE A 196 3.39 33.98 25.45
C PHE A 196 4.56 33.79 26.41
N GLY A 197 4.34 33.98 27.72
CA GLY A 197 5.39 33.77 28.72
C GLY A 197 5.91 32.33 28.75
N LEU A 198 5.04 31.34 28.54
CA LEU A 198 5.44 29.93 28.40
C LEU A 198 6.26 29.69 27.13
N ILE A 199 5.85 30.25 25.99
CA ILE A 199 6.58 30.13 24.72
C ILE A 199 7.95 30.78 24.84
N ALA A 200 8.00 32.03 25.29
CA ALA A 200 9.23 32.81 25.44
C ALA A 200 10.23 32.15 26.38
N LYS A 201 9.76 31.57 27.48
CA LYS A 201 10.60 30.80 28.42
C LYS A 201 11.13 29.50 27.81
N THR A 202 10.33 28.82 26.98
CA THR A 202 10.66 27.49 26.47
C THR A 202 11.57 27.57 25.24
N PHE A 203 11.29 28.50 24.32
CA PHE A 203 11.92 28.63 23.01
C PHE A 203 12.42 30.07 22.75
N PRO A 204 13.48 30.52 23.44
CA PRO A 204 13.98 31.90 23.34
C PRO A 204 14.58 32.27 21.97
N GLN A 205 14.80 31.28 21.10
CA GLN A 205 15.50 31.43 19.81
C GLN A 205 14.57 31.45 18.59
N LEU A 206 13.25 31.58 18.83
CA LEU A 206 12.23 31.65 17.77
C LEU A 206 12.41 32.89 16.91
N THR A 207 12.29 32.70 15.61
CA THR A 207 12.26 33.75 14.58
C THR A 207 10.85 33.94 14.01
N GLU A 208 10.03 32.89 14.05
CA GLU A 208 8.65 32.90 13.56
C GLU A 208 7.71 32.34 14.64
N LEU A 209 6.65 33.09 14.93
CA LEU A 209 5.59 32.67 15.84
C LEU A 209 4.23 32.89 15.20
N GLU A 210 3.47 31.81 15.04
CA GLU A 210 2.12 31.81 14.50
C GLU A 210 1.16 31.18 15.51
N LEU A 211 0.15 31.93 15.92
CA LEU A 211 -0.90 31.45 16.82
C LEU A 211 -2.25 31.88 16.26
N THR A 212 -3.19 30.94 16.08
CA THR A 212 -4.53 31.26 15.57
C THR A 212 -5.62 30.75 16.51
N SER A 213 -6.59 31.61 16.82
CA SER A 213 -7.79 31.28 17.60
C SER A 213 -9.07 31.45 16.78
N THR A 214 -9.13 32.48 15.95
CA THR A 214 -10.20 32.78 14.97
C THR A 214 -10.53 31.62 14.03
N SER A 215 -9.54 30.79 13.66
CA SER A 215 -9.73 29.61 12.80
C SER A 215 -10.64 28.55 13.43
N ARG A 216 -10.96 28.66 14.72
CA ARG A 216 -11.93 27.80 15.42
C ARG A 216 -13.39 28.25 15.27
N ILE A 217 -13.61 29.48 14.80
CA ILE A 217 -14.96 30.03 14.65
C ILE A 217 -15.61 29.34 13.46
N ASP A 218 -16.70 28.64 13.69
CA ASP A 218 -17.42 27.91 12.65
C ASP A 218 -18.36 28.88 11.93
N THR A 219 -17.87 29.45 10.83
CA THR A 219 -18.61 30.42 10.01
C THR A 219 -19.50 29.76 8.96
N ASP A 220 -19.32 28.46 8.71
CA ASP A 220 -19.82 27.79 7.50
C ASP A 220 -20.94 26.76 7.81
N CYS A 221 -21.22 26.48 9.08
CA CYS A 221 -22.19 25.47 9.48
C CYS A 221 -23.61 26.04 9.71
N CYS A 222 -23.94 26.38 10.96
CA CYS A 222 -25.23 26.96 11.35
C CYS A 222 -25.03 27.91 12.54
N LEU A 223 -26.02 28.77 12.82
CA LEU A 223 -25.94 29.75 13.90
C LEU A 223 -25.61 29.11 15.26
N GLY A 224 -26.15 27.91 15.54
CA GLY A 224 -25.85 27.17 16.77
C GLY A 224 -24.37 26.77 16.86
N CYS A 225 -23.79 26.26 15.78
CA CYS A 225 -22.36 25.92 15.71
C CYS A 225 -21.47 27.17 15.81
N LEU A 226 -21.87 28.28 15.18
CA LEU A 226 -21.20 29.57 15.33
C LEU A 226 -21.23 30.02 16.80
N GLU A 227 -22.40 30.09 17.43
CA GLU A 227 -22.54 30.43 18.84
C GLU A 227 -21.72 29.53 19.77
N ASP A 228 -21.75 28.22 19.55
CA ASP A 228 -20.99 27.26 20.34
C ASP A 228 -19.49 27.47 20.18
N SER A 229 -19.03 27.74 18.95
CA SER A 229 -17.63 28.04 18.66
C SER A 229 -17.16 29.36 19.29
N LEU A 230 -18.00 30.40 19.29
CA LEU A 230 -17.77 31.69 19.95
C LEU A 230 -17.71 31.52 21.48
N LYS A 231 -18.60 30.71 22.08
CA LYS A 231 -18.58 30.41 23.52
C LYS A 231 -17.33 29.64 23.95
N CYS A 232 -16.79 28.81 23.06
CA CYS A 232 -15.63 27.95 23.33
C CYS A 232 -14.28 28.55 22.94
N THR A 233 -14.26 29.73 22.31
CA THR A 233 -13.05 30.37 21.77
C THR A 233 -12.93 31.82 22.23
N ARG A 234 -11.75 32.25 22.65
CA ARG A 234 -11.43 33.67 22.89
C ARG A 234 -10.74 34.22 21.66
N PHE A 235 -11.55 34.69 20.72
CA PHE A 235 -11.10 35.21 19.43
C PHE A 235 -10.87 36.73 19.44
N SER A 236 -11.51 37.46 20.36
CA SER A 236 -11.19 38.86 20.65
C SER A 236 -10.91 39.03 22.16
N PRO A 237 -9.74 39.55 22.53
CA PRO A 237 -9.37 39.79 23.92
C PRO A 237 -9.88 41.13 24.51
N ILE A 238 -10.43 42.03 23.69
CA ILE A 238 -10.94 43.35 24.12
C ILE A 238 -12.47 43.30 24.15
N PRO A 239 -13.18 43.85 25.16
CA PRO A 239 -12.65 44.41 26.42
C PRO A 239 -12.47 43.38 27.54
N ASP A 240 -12.93 42.14 27.34
CA ASP A 240 -13.14 41.16 28.40
C ASP A 240 -11.86 40.77 29.16
N HIS A 241 -10.71 40.73 28.48
CA HIS A 241 -9.42 40.34 29.06
C HIS A 241 -8.48 41.53 29.20
N HIS A 242 -8.60 42.49 28.29
CA HIS A 242 -7.87 43.76 28.33
C HIS A 242 -8.86 44.89 28.09
N SER A 243 -8.89 45.88 28.97
CA SER A 243 -9.89 46.96 28.91
C SER A 243 -9.79 47.83 27.65
N ASN A 244 -8.62 47.88 27.01
CA ASN A 244 -8.39 48.59 25.74
C ASN A 244 -7.18 48.03 24.98
N ALA A 245 -6.96 48.54 23.77
CA ALA A 245 -5.89 48.10 22.88
C ALA A 245 -4.50 48.50 23.37
N GLU A 246 -4.35 49.61 24.10
CA GLU A 246 -3.09 50.06 24.70
C GLU A 246 -2.58 49.05 25.73
N ILE A 247 -3.44 48.67 26.69
CA ILE A 247 -3.11 47.72 27.76
C ILE A 247 -2.83 46.34 27.18
N LEU A 248 -3.59 45.93 26.16
CA LEU A 248 -3.31 44.70 25.42
C LEU A 248 -1.92 44.74 24.79
N ALA A 249 -1.60 45.82 24.07
CA ALA A 249 -0.34 45.97 23.38
C ALA A 249 0.85 45.93 24.35
N GLU A 250 0.78 46.66 25.46
CA GLU A 250 1.81 46.65 26.51
C GLU A 250 1.97 45.26 27.13
N SER A 251 0.86 44.58 27.42
CA SER A 251 0.86 43.26 28.05
C SER A 251 1.47 42.19 27.12
N PHE A 252 1.11 42.21 25.84
CA PHE A 252 1.62 41.30 24.82
C PHE A 252 3.10 41.60 24.55
N ALA A 253 3.46 42.87 24.40
CA ALA A 253 4.84 43.31 24.19
C ALA A 253 5.75 42.87 25.33
N THR A 254 5.33 43.07 26.58
CA THR A 254 6.08 42.65 27.77
C THR A 254 6.26 41.14 27.82
N SER A 255 5.23 40.37 27.49
CA SER A 255 5.27 38.90 27.54
C SER A 255 6.13 38.29 26.42
N LEU A 256 6.18 38.94 25.26
CA LEU A 256 6.97 38.54 24.10
C LEU A 256 8.39 39.09 24.11
N ALA A 257 8.69 40.12 24.90
CA ALA A 257 10.00 40.76 25.00
C ALA A 257 11.20 39.80 25.13
N PRO A 258 11.12 38.64 25.83
CA PRO A 258 12.24 37.71 25.89
C PRO A 258 12.58 37.01 24.56
N LEU A 259 11.72 37.11 23.54
CA LEU A 259 11.98 36.57 22.20
C LEU A 259 12.78 37.57 21.35
N GLU A 260 14.06 37.74 21.68
CA GLU A 260 14.95 38.74 21.07
C GLU A 260 15.15 38.55 19.56
N HIS A 261 14.87 37.36 19.02
CA HIS A 261 15.12 37.00 17.62
C HIS A 261 13.83 36.93 16.78
N LEU A 262 12.67 37.29 17.36
CA LEU A 262 11.38 37.16 16.67
C LEU A 262 11.26 38.19 15.54
N GLU A 263 11.13 37.71 14.29
CA GLU A 263 11.08 38.51 13.07
C GLU A 263 9.67 38.54 12.45
N ASP A 264 8.95 37.41 12.44
CA ASP A 264 7.56 37.29 11.95
C ASP A 264 6.63 36.83 13.07
N LEU A 265 5.62 37.65 13.37
CA LEU A 265 4.60 37.37 14.37
C LEU A 265 3.22 37.37 13.70
N TYR A 266 2.48 36.27 13.83
CA TYR A 266 1.08 36.20 13.42
C TYR A 266 0.20 35.80 14.59
N LEU A 267 -0.78 36.65 14.89
CA LEU A 267 -1.78 36.45 15.92
C LEU A 267 -3.16 36.48 15.25
N GLY A 268 -3.72 35.30 15.00
CA GLY A 268 -5.08 35.10 14.51
C GLY A 268 -6.11 35.36 15.61
N ILE A 269 -6.22 36.63 16.00
CA ILE A 269 -7.24 37.21 16.87
C ILE A 269 -7.80 38.47 16.21
N TYR A 270 -9.02 38.84 16.55
CA TYR A 270 -9.60 40.12 16.16
C TYR A 270 -9.28 41.19 17.21
N LEU A 271 -8.91 42.39 16.76
CA LEU A 271 -8.70 43.57 17.62
C LEU A 271 -9.97 44.45 17.76
N SER A 272 -11.13 43.87 17.43
CA SER A 272 -12.46 44.45 17.67
C SER A 272 -12.92 44.22 19.12
N ASP A 273 -14.06 44.80 19.51
CA ASP A 273 -14.72 44.39 20.75
C ASP A 273 -15.30 42.97 20.59
N ALA A 274 -15.28 42.17 21.66
CA ALA A 274 -15.75 40.79 21.65
C ALA A 274 -17.25 40.68 21.34
N SER A 275 -18.02 41.70 21.76
CA SER A 275 -19.45 41.80 21.45
C SER A 275 -19.73 42.16 19.99
N LEU A 276 -18.74 42.59 19.20
CA LEU A 276 -18.97 43.06 17.82
C LEU A 276 -19.69 42.01 16.96
N LEU A 277 -19.28 40.74 17.04
CA LEU A 277 -19.90 39.67 16.27
C LEU A 277 -21.33 39.38 16.76
N GLU A 278 -21.55 39.39 18.08
CA GLU A 278 -22.88 39.18 18.66
C GLU A 278 -23.82 40.35 18.31
N GLU A 279 -23.35 41.59 18.47
CA GLU A 279 -24.07 42.81 18.08
C GLU A 279 -24.38 42.81 16.59
N HIS A 280 -23.45 42.36 15.74
CA HIS A 280 -23.71 42.21 14.32
C HIS A 280 -24.84 41.22 14.03
N LEU A 281 -24.80 40.04 14.66
CA LEU A 281 -25.84 39.03 14.50
C LEU A 281 -27.22 39.57 14.88
N THR A 282 -27.34 40.43 15.90
CA THR A 282 -28.64 40.99 16.32
C THR A 282 -29.32 41.88 15.28
N HIS A 283 -28.57 42.55 14.41
CA HIS A 283 -29.15 43.43 13.38
C HIS A 283 -28.97 42.89 11.95
N ALA A 284 -28.15 41.87 11.73
CA ALA A 284 -28.00 41.19 10.45
C ALA A 284 -29.16 40.21 10.13
N ASP A 285 -29.90 39.76 11.15
CA ASP A 285 -30.98 38.77 11.05
C ASP A 285 -32.22 39.27 10.27
N GLY A 286 -32.34 40.58 10.04
CA GLY A 286 -33.48 41.20 9.36
C GLY A 286 -33.52 41.04 7.83
N ASP A 287 -32.37 40.84 7.16
CA ASP A 287 -32.27 41.06 5.70
C ASP A 287 -31.81 39.86 4.84
N LEU A 288 -31.20 38.78 5.39
CA LEU A 288 -30.40 37.85 4.55
C LEU A 288 -30.58 36.33 4.77
N GLY A 289 -31.56 35.85 5.54
CA GLY A 289 -32.01 34.44 5.42
C GLY A 289 -30.99 33.34 5.80
N GLY A 290 -30.02 33.62 6.68
CA GLY A 290 -29.46 32.57 7.54
C GLY A 290 -28.12 31.90 7.20
N ARG A 291 -27.34 32.34 6.19
CA ARG A 291 -26.03 31.70 5.88
C ARG A 291 -24.82 32.60 5.61
N ASP A 292 -24.95 33.93 5.55
CA ASP A 292 -23.88 34.83 5.11
C ASP A 292 -23.50 35.94 6.13
N PHE A 293 -23.76 35.74 7.44
CA PHE A 293 -23.67 36.77 8.48
C PHE A 293 -22.30 37.44 8.65
N ILE A 294 -21.20 36.73 8.45
CA ILE A 294 -19.85 37.33 8.62
C ILE A 294 -19.40 38.02 7.33
N THR A 295 -19.82 37.52 6.18
CA THR A 295 -19.45 38.09 4.87
C THR A 295 -20.11 39.44 4.60
N CYS A 296 -21.23 39.75 5.26
CA CYS A 296 -21.91 41.04 5.16
C CYS A 296 -21.39 42.09 6.14
N LEU A 297 -20.61 41.70 7.16
CA LEU A 297 -20.02 42.62 8.14
C LEU A 297 -19.21 43.78 7.51
N PRO A 298 -18.38 43.56 6.46
CA PRO A 298 -17.68 44.66 5.78
C PRO A 298 -18.61 45.70 5.13
N TYR A 299 -19.85 45.32 4.82
CA TYR A 299 -20.84 46.16 4.15
C TYR A 299 -21.92 46.67 5.10
N CYS A 300 -21.89 46.26 6.38
CA CYS A 300 -22.88 46.67 7.35
C CYS A 300 -22.73 48.15 7.69
N HIS A 301 -23.72 48.95 7.30
CA HIS A 301 -23.75 50.38 7.56
C HIS A 301 -23.75 50.71 9.07
N MET A 302 -24.35 49.84 9.89
CA MET A 302 -24.38 49.99 11.35
C MET A 302 -23.03 49.67 12.02
N CYS A 303 -22.18 48.86 11.38
CA CYS A 303 -20.85 48.49 11.89
C CYS A 303 -19.71 49.35 11.32
N LYS A 304 -20.02 50.33 10.45
CA LYS A 304 -19.01 51.10 9.71
C LYS A 304 -18.11 51.95 10.61
N ASP A 305 -18.63 52.50 11.70
CA ASP A 305 -17.81 53.30 12.62
C ASP A 305 -16.88 52.43 13.47
N LEU A 306 -17.28 51.18 13.73
CA LEU A 306 -16.50 50.18 14.46
C LEU A 306 -15.27 49.72 13.65
N LEU A 307 -15.36 49.75 12.32
CA LEU A 307 -14.25 49.47 11.40
C LEU A 307 -13.09 50.45 11.58
N GLN A 308 -13.38 51.75 11.64
CA GLN A 308 -12.35 52.77 11.78
C GLN A 308 -11.62 52.61 13.12
N GLY A 309 -12.38 52.40 14.20
CA GLY A 309 -11.81 52.12 15.52
C GLY A 309 -10.94 50.86 15.56
N MET A 310 -11.38 49.76 14.91
CA MET A 310 -10.58 48.54 14.83
C MET A 310 -9.25 48.74 14.08
N ARG A 311 -9.26 49.47 12.96
CA ARG A 311 -8.04 49.77 12.18
C ARG A 311 -7.03 50.61 12.96
N GLU A 312 -7.55 51.56 13.74
CA GLU A 312 -6.73 52.38 14.63
C GLU A 312 -6.10 51.51 15.72
N ARG A 313 -6.85 50.57 16.30
CA ARG A 313 -6.34 49.59 17.27
C ARG A 313 -5.29 48.66 16.65
N GLU A 314 -5.53 48.09 15.47
CA GLU A 314 -4.56 47.26 14.73
C GLU A 314 -3.24 48.00 14.50
N THR A 315 -3.32 49.26 14.08
CA THR A 315 -2.15 50.12 13.85
C THR A 315 -1.41 50.43 15.15
N LEU A 316 -2.16 50.80 16.20
CA LEU A 316 -1.63 51.12 17.52
C LEU A 316 -0.88 49.91 18.11
N VAL A 317 -1.54 48.76 18.19
CA VAL A 317 -0.98 47.54 18.78
C VAL A 317 0.25 47.10 17.99
N SER A 318 0.20 47.14 16.66
CA SER A 318 1.33 46.77 15.79
C SER A 318 2.55 47.67 16.02
N LYS A 319 2.35 48.99 16.15
CA LYS A 319 3.43 49.94 16.44
C LYS A 319 4.05 49.72 17.81
N THR A 320 3.23 49.50 18.84
CA THR A 320 3.69 49.24 20.21
C THR A 320 4.48 47.93 20.31
N LEU A 321 4.04 46.88 19.60
CA LEU A 321 4.80 45.63 19.54
C LEU A 321 6.11 45.79 18.78
N ALA A 322 6.11 46.47 17.63
CA ALA A 322 7.32 46.68 16.84
C ALA A 322 8.37 47.58 17.53
N SER A 323 7.93 48.52 18.36
CA SER A 323 8.84 49.36 19.16
C SER A 323 9.48 48.59 20.32
N THR A 324 8.76 47.63 20.90
CA THR A 324 9.26 46.81 22.02
C THR A 324 10.11 45.62 21.55
N LEU A 325 9.70 44.96 20.46
CA LEU A 325 10.36 43.78 19.92
C LEU A 325 11.44 44.18 18.92
N SER A 326 12.69 44.14 19.36
CA SER A 326 13.86 44.69 18.66
C SER A 326 14.17 44.03 17.31
N SER A 327 13.74 42.79 17.07
CA SER A 327 13.95 42.07 15.80
C SER A 327 12.71 41.98 14.92
N LEU A 328 11.55 42.44 15.39
CA LEU A 328 10.28 42.27 14.66
C LEU A 328 10.29 43.06 13.34
N VAL A 329 10.10 42.34 12.24
CA VAL A 329 10.03 42.88 10.87
C VAL A 329 8.58 42.88 10.38
N LYS A 330 7.81 41.85 10.75
CA LYS A 330 6.47 41.62 10.21
C LYS A 330 5.51 41.19 11.32
N ILE A 331 4.34 41.83 11.34
CA ILE A 331 3.23 41.42 12.19
C ILE A 331 1.95 41.25 11.37
N ARG A 332 1.18 40.23 11.70
CA ARG A 332 -0.08 39.86 11.06
C ARG A 332 -1.18 39.71 12.09
N TRP A 333 -2.39 40.13 11.72
CA TRP A 333 -3.62 39.96 12.49
C TRP A 333 -4.72 39.47 11.58
N ASP A 334 -5.67 38.72 12.13
CA ASP A 334 -6.93 38.50 11.43
C ASP A 334 -7.81 39.73 11.55
N THR A 335 -8.51 40.05 10.47
CA THR A 335 -9.36 41.24 10.41
C THR A 335 -10.75 40.89 9.88
N LEU A 336 -11.76 41.49 10.50
CA LEU A 336 -13.16 41.23 10.19
C LEU A 336 -13.68 42.04 8.98
N PHE A 337 -12.93 43.04 8.52
CA PHE A 337 -13.42 44.00 7.53
C PHE A 337 -12.48 44.14 6.32
N LEU A 338 -13.06 44.11 5.13
CA LEU A 338 -12.39 44.39 3.86
C LEU A 338 -11.92 45.86 3.73
N PRO A 339 -10.93 46.16 2.88
CA PRO A 339 -10.66 47.52 2.41
C PRO A 339 -11.91 48.09 1.70
N PRO A 340 -12.19 49.40 1.78
CA PRO A 340 -13.26 50.00 1.00
C PRO A 340 -12.96 49.82 -0.50
N VAL A 341 -13.85 49.11 -1.21
CA VAL A 341 -13.84 49.07 -2.68
C VAL A 341 -14.08 50.50 -3.15
N THR A 342 -13.08 51.15 -3.74
CA THR A 342 -13.28 52.44 -4.41
C THR A 342 -14.16 52.17 -5.63
N LYS A 343 -15.48 52.32 -5.48
CA LYS A 343 -16.42 52.32 -6.60
C LYS A 343 -16.03 53.44 -7.54
N LYS A 344 -15.58 53.10 -8.74
CA LYS A 344 -15.71 54.00 -9.89
C LYS A 344 -17.17 53.93 -10.31
N GLU A 345 -17.85 55.06 -10.26
CA GLU A 345 -19.23 55.22 -10.71
C GLU A 345 -19.35 54.87 -12.18
N GLU A 346 -20.12 53.84 -12.51
CA GLU A 346 -20.90 53.76 -13.75
C GLU A 346 -22.13 52.91 -13.44
N CYS A 347 -23.26 53.60 -13.29
CA CYS A 347 -24.58 53.01 -13.19
C CYS A 347 -24.99 52.54 -14.59
N ASP A 348 -25.29 51.26 -14.75
CA ASP A 348 -26.19 50.81 -15.82
C ASP A 348 -27.41 50.12 -15.23
N ALA A 349 -28.56 50.66 -15.63
CA ALA A 349 -29.89 50.23 -15.24
C ALA A 349 -30.23 48.91 -15.92
N GLY A 350 -30.16 47.81 -15.18
CA GLY A 350 -30.56 46.50 -15.70
C GLY A 350 -30.58 45.47 -14.59
N GLY A 351 -31.67 45.47 -13.80
CA GLY A 351 -31.87 44.47 -12.77
C GLY A 351 -31.88 43.06 -13.36
N HIS A 352 -30.89 42.26 -13.01
CA HIS A 352 -30.93 40.81 -13.12
C HIS A 352 -30.25 40.20 -11.89
N TYR A 353 -31.05 39.42 -11.16
CA TYR A 353 -30.64 38.46 -10.13
C TYR A 353 -29.52 37.56 -10.69
N PHE A 354 -28.43 37.37 -9.94
CA PHE A 354 -27.43 36.34 -10.22
C PHE A 354 -27.51 35.23 -9.18
N ASP A 355 -27.56 34.00 -9.71
CA ASP A 355 -27.78 32.72 -9.03
C ASP A 355 -26.50 32.13 -8.42
N GLU A 356 -26.71 31.54 -7.24
CA GLU A 356 -26.09 30.40 -6.50
C GLU A 356 -24.63 29.94 -6.71
N GLU A 357 -23.94 30.20 -7.82
CA GLU A 357 -22.52 29.82 -8.01
C GLU A 357 -21.54 30.77 -7.28
N GLU A 358 -21.99 31.99 -6.98
CA GLU A 358 -21.24 33.04 -6.27
C GLU A 358 -21.04 32.74 -4.76
N ARG A 359 -21.79 31.78 -4.18
CA ARG A 359 -21.74 31.44 -2.75
C ARG A 359 -20.65 30.43 -2.35
N ALA A 360 -20.11 29.65 -3.28
CA ALA A 360 -19.22 28.53 -2.91
C ALA A 360 -17.73 28.91 -2.77
N ILE A 361 -17.31 30.09 -3.26
CA ILE A 361 -15.89 30.47 -3.33
C ILE A 361 -15.51 31.54 -2.28
N SER A 362 -16.49 32.13 -1.60
CA SER A 362 -16.30 33.14 -0.54
C SER A 362 -16.00 32.55 0.86
N SER A 363 -16.04 31.22 1.03
CA SER A 363 -16.08 30.55 2.33
C SER A 363 -14.73 30.18 2.96
N ARG A 364 -13.61 30.81 2.57
CA ARG A 364 -12.35 30.66 3.31
C ARG A 364 -11.68 32.00 3.60
N MET A 365 -12.19 32.64 4.63
CA MET A 365 -11.50 33.71 5.36
C MET A 365 -10.44 33.13 6.29
N PRO A 366 -9.25 33.75 6.39
CA PRO A 366 -9.14 35.06 7.01
C PRO A 366 -8.46 36.10 6.11
N TYR A 367 -9.08 37.29 6.01
CA TYR A 367 -8.33 38.49 5.63
C TYR A 367 -7.30 38.76 6.72
N ALA A 368 -6.03 38.91 6.34
CA ALA A 368 -4.96 39.27 7.27
C ALA A 368 -4.52 40.71 7.04
N ALA A 369 -4.50 41.52 8.09
CA ALA A 369 -3.84 42.82 8.09
C ALA A 369 -2.33 42.62 8.28
N VAL A 370 -1.51 43.05 7.31
CA VAL A 370 -0.05 42.83 7.34
C VAL A 370 0.67 44.17 7.49
N PHE A 371 1.44 44.30 8.56
CA PHE A 371 2.27 45.46 8.84
C PHE A 371 3.76 45.07 8.74
N ILE A 372 4.51 45.79 7.90
CA ILE A 372 5.94 45.57 7.67
C ILE A 372 6.71 46.79 8.15
N PHE A 373 7.72 46.55 8.99
CA PHE A 373 8.56 47.58 9.59
C PHE A 373 9.98 47.51 9.03
N ALA A 374 10.61 48.67 8.85
CA ALA A 374 12.07 48.76 8.77
C ALA A 374 12.60 49.43 10.02
N LYS A 375 13.76 48.95 10.47
CA LYS A 375 14.46 49.53 11.61
C LYS A 375 15.55 50.46 11.10
N THR A 376 15.47 51.71 11.52
CA THR A 376 16.50 52.72 11.29
C THR A 376 16.83 53.36 12.64
N ASN A 377 18.08 53.25 13.09
CA ASN A 377 18.58 53.83 14.35
C ASN A 377 17.82 53.39 15.62
N GLY A 378 17.38 52.13 15.70
CA GLY A 378 16.68 51.59 16.87
C GLY A 378 15.19 51.90 16.94
N GLU A 379 14.67 52.76 16.06
CA GLU A 379 13.23 53.01 15.93
C GLU A 379 12.62 52.15 14.81
N ALA A 380 11.49 51.52 15.11
CA ALA A 380 10.70 50.77 14.14
C ALA A 380 9.79 51.74 13.37
N LYS A 381 10.05 51.88 12.05
CA LYS A 381 9.23 52.70 11.16
C LYS A 381 8.35 51.78 10.30
N LEU A 382 7.04 52.01 10.31
CA LEU A 382 6.12 51.31 9.41
C LEU A 382 6.46 51.68 7.96
N VAL A 383 6.85 50.69 7.15
CA VAL A 383 7.31 50.89 5.77
C VAL A 383 6.20 50.60 4.78
N ARG A 384 5.44 49.53 5.02
CA ARG A 384 4.30 49.16 4.20
C ARG A 384 3.20 48.57 5.07
N GLU A 385 2.00 48.99 4.78
CA GLU A 385 0.78 48.36 5.22
C GLU A 385 0.16 47.71 3.99
N TRP A 386 0.05 46.38 4.00
CA TRP A 386 -0.63 45.64 2.95
C TRP A 386 -1.95 45.13 3.50
N ARG A 387 -3.01 45.44 2.78
CA ARG A 387 -4.32 44.82 2.95
C ARG A 387 -4.66 44.26 1.58
N PHE A 388 -4.85 42.95 1.46
CA PHE A 388 -5.14 42.32 0.17
C PHE A 388 -6.47 42.87 -0.39
N CYS A 389 -6.41 43.49 -1.58
CA CYS A 389 -7.39 43.48 -2.68
C CYS A 389 -6.82 44.30 -3.85
N GLN A 390 -6.53 43.66 -4.99
CA GLN A 390 -6.40 44.38 -6.28
C GLN A 390 -7.82 44.63 -6.79
N SER A 391 -8.20 45.88 -7.09
CA SER A 391 -9.56 46.21 -7.51
C SER A 391 -9.80 45.93 -9.00
N PHE A 392 -10.84 45.17 -9.32
CA PHE A 392 -11.42 45.05 -10.66
C PHE A 392 -12.81 45.71 -10.68
N ALA A 393 -13.25 46.16 -11.86
CA ALA A 393 -14.52 46.90 -12.02
C ALA A 393 -15.75 46.04 -11.71
N THR A 394 -15.65 44.73 -11.92
CA THR A 394 -16.66 43.75 -11.54
C THR A 394 -15.98 42.46 -11.04
N PRO A 395 -16.62 41.67 -10.16
CA PRO A 395 -16.12 40.34 -9.77
C PRO A 395 -15.89 39.42 -10.97
N LYS A 396 -16.65 39.58 -12.06
CA LYS A 396 -16.42 38.84 -13.31
C LYS A 396 -15.12 39.24 -14.01
N ASP A 397 -14.76 40.52 -13.97
CA ASP A 397 -13.48 40.98 -14.50
C ASP A 397 -12.31 40.56 -13.61
N GLU A 398 -12.52 40.46 -12.30
CA GLU A 398 -11.56 39.89 -11.34
C GLU A 398 -11.33 38.41 -11.60
N ILE A 399 -12.39 37.61 -11.68
CA ILE A 399 -12.30 36.17 -11.97
C ILE A 399 -11.63 35.97 -13.32
N ARG A 400 -12.05 36.69 -14.36
CA ARG A 400 -11.45 36.53 -15.69
C ARG A 400 -9.97 36.94 -15.69
N PHE A 401 -9.60 38.03 -15.02
CA PHE A 401 -8.20 38.42 -14.92
C PHE A 401 -7.38 37.44 -14.09
N ILE A 402 -7.89 36.97 -12.95
CA ILE A 402 -7.21 35.98 -12.11
C ILE A 402 -7.09 34.66 -12.86
N ASP A 403 -8.11 34.21 -13.58
CA ASP A 403 -8.04 33.01 -14.41
C ASP A 403 -7.05 33.18 -15.56
N ASP A 404 -7.10 34.32 -16.28
CA ASP A 404 -6.17 34.61 -17.37
C ASP A 404 -4.73 34.69 -16.86
N GLU A 405 -4.50 35.35 -15.72
CA GLU A 405 -3.18 35.50 -15.11
C GLU A 405 -2.70 34.21 -14.47
N THR A 406 -3.58 33.42 -13.84
CA THR A 406 -3.28 32.08 -13.33
C THR A 406 -2.94 31.15 -14.47
N GLN A 407 -3.71 31.16 -15.56
CA GLN A 407 -3.43 30.38 -16.76
C GLN A 407 -2.14 30.83 -17.45
N ARG A 408 -1.84 32.14 -17.47
CA ARG A 408 -0.58 32.69 -17.97
C ARG A 408 0.60 32.25 -17.11
N LEU A 409 0.48 32.35 -15.79
CA LEU A 409 1.49 31.91 -14.84
C LEU A 409 1.69 30.39 -14.91
N ASP A 410 0.62 29.60 -15.03
CA ASP A 410 0.69 28.15 -15.22
C ASP A 410 1.36 27.79 -16.54
N SER A 411 1.05 28.53 -17.60
CA SER A 411 1.70 28.39 -18.91
C SER A 411 3.20 28.71 -18.83
N LEU A 412 3.56 29.78 -18.11
CA LEU A 412 4.95 30.18 -17.90
C LEU A 412 5.70 29.19 -17.01
N ILE A 413 5.09 28.75 -15.90
CA ILE A 413 5.64 27.72 -15.01
C ILE A 413 5.82 26.42 -15.77
N SER A 414 4.85 26.01 -16.60
CA SER A 414 4.95 24.84 -17.47
C SER A 414 6.09 24.98 -18.47
N SER A 415 6.24 26.16 -19.09
CA SER A 415 7.34 26.47 -20.01
C SER A 415 8.72 26.42 -19.32
N LEU A 416 8.88 27.10 -18.20
CA LEU A 416 10.12 27.11 -17.42
C LEU A 416 10.44 25.73 -16.84
N ARG A 417 9.43 24.95 -16.41
CA ARG A 417 9.61 23.55 -16.01
C ARG A 417 10.07 22.69 -17.19
N LYS A 418 9.54 22.90 -18.39
CA LYS A 418 10.00 22.22 -19.62
C LYS A 418 11.44 22.59 -19.97
N GLU A 419 11.79 23.88 -19.91
CA GLU A 419 13.14 24.36 -20.21
C GLU A 419 14.15 23.86 -19.18
N ARG A 420 13.85 24.00 -17.89
CA ARG A 420 14.65 23.44 -16.79
C ARG A 420 14.79 21.92 -16.92
N ALA A 421 13.71 21.20 -17.25
CA ALA A 421 13.80 19.76 -17.50
C ALA A 421 14.68 19.44 -18.72
N GLY A 422 14.66 20.26 -19.77
CA GLY A 422 15.55 20.16 -20.93
C GLY A 422 17.01 20.34 -20.55
N LEU A 423 17.33 21.39 -19.78
CA LEU A 423 18.68 21.66 -19.28
C LEU A 423 19.18 20.55 -18.34
N LEU A 424 18.33 20.08 -17.42
CA LEU A 424 18.67 18.97 -16.52
C LEU A 424 18.87 17.65 -17.26
N ARG A 425 18.08 17.35 -18.30
CA ARG A 425 18.31 16.18 -19.16
C ARG A 425 19.66 16.27 -19.86
N ARG A 426 19.99 17.41 -20.44
CA ARG A 426 21.28 17.63 -21.11
C ARG A 426 22.45 17.51 -20.13
N LEU A 427 22.31 18.06 -18.93
CA LEU A 427 23.32 17.93 -17.86
C LEU A 427 23.50 16.46 -17.45
N ASN A 428 22.41 15.73 -17.23
CA ASN A 428 22.43 14.32 -16.89
C ASN A 428 23.02 13.47 -18.03
N GLU A 429 22.74 13.80 -19.29
CA GLU A 429 23.33 13.13 -20.47
C GLU A 429 24.84 13.32 -20.57
N ILE A 430 25.36 14.46 -20.12
CA ILE A 430 26.80 14.75 -20.08
C ILE A 430 27.47 14.04 -18.90
N HIS A 431 26.81 13.97 -17.73
CA HIS A 431 27.36 13.39 -16.50
C HIS A 431 27.10 11.88 -16.32
N SER A 432 26.29 11.26 -17.18
CA SER A 432 25.88 9.87 -17.05
C SER A 432 27.03 8.91 -17.37
N MET A 433 27.69 8.38 -16.33
CA MET A 433 28.68 7.29 -16.49
C MET A 433 28.06 6.01 -17.08
N THR A 434 26.73 5.86 -17.00
CA THR A 434 26.03 4.73 -17.63
C THR A 434 26.06 4.82 -19.15
N LYS A 435 26.30 5.99 -19.76
CA LYS A 435 26.48 6.13 -21.21
C LYS A 435 27.76 5.46 -21.73
N GLU A 436 28.74 5.23 -20.85
CA GLU A 436 29.99 4.51 -21.20
C GLU A 436 29.81 2.99 -21.22
N LEU A 437 28.71 2.48 -20.66
CA LEU A 437 28.42 1.05 -20.68
C LEU A 437 27.77 0.66 -22.02
N PRO A 438 28.15 -0.49 -22.61
CA PRO A 438 27.45 -1.03 -23.77
C PRO A 438 25.96 -1.25 -23.46
N VAL A 439 25.11 -0.97 -24.44
CA VAL A 439 23.65 -1.09 -24.28
C VAL A 439 23.23 -2.50 -23.88
N GLU A 440 23.96 -3.52 -24.33
CA GLU A 440 23.73 -4.92 -24.02
C GLU A 440 23.93 -5.21 -22.52
N ILE A 441 24.89 -4.55 -21.88
CA ILE A 441 25.13 -4.70 -20.45
C ILE A 441 23.99 -4.07 -19.66
N ILE A 442 23.52 -2.90 -20.07
CA ILE A 442 22.39 -2.22 -19.41
C ILE A 442 21.10 -3.01 -19.63
N SER A 443 20.83 -3.50 -20.83
CA SER A 443 19.70 -4.40 -21.13
C SER A 443 19.77 -5.67 -20.29
N SER A 444 20.94 -6.29 -20.16
CA SER A 444 21.14 -7.46 -19.30
C SER A 444 20.87 -7.13 -17.83
N ILE A 445 21.30 -5.96 -17.35
CA ILE A 445 20.97 -5.50 -15.99
C ILE A 445 19.46 -5.38 -15.88
N PHE A 446 18.79 -4.68 -16.80
CA PHE A 446 17.34 -4.50 -16.77
C PHE A 446 16.59 -5.82 -16.70
N GLN A 447 16.98 -6.82 -17.49
CA GLN A 447 16.38 -8.16 -17.46
C GLN A 447 16.58 -8.88 -16.12
N HIS A 448 17.69 -8.62 -15.42
CA HIS A 448 17.93 -9.19 -14.08
C HIS A 448 17.15 -8.47 -12.98
N VAL A 449 16.98 -7.15 -13.08
CA VAL A 449 16.20 -6.39 -12.09
C VAL A 449 14.70 -6.46 -12.34
N SER A 450 14.30 -6.79 -13.57
CA SER A 450 12.92 -6.93 -14.03
C SER A 450 12.71 -8.25 -14.78
N PRO A 451 12.93 -9.41 -14.13
CA PRO A 451 12.70 -10.70 -14.76
C PRO A 451 11.22 -10.84 -15.18
N PRO A 452 10.93 -11.56 -16.28
CA PRO A 452 9.56 -11.79 -16.72
C PRO A 452 8.78 -12.59 -15.66
N ILE A 453 7.50 -12.25 -15.51
CA ILE A 453 6.60 -12.90 -14.56
C ILE A 453 6.39 -14.34 -14.99
N ASN A 454 6.82 -15.30 -14.16
CA ASN A 454 6.54 -16.71 -14.42
C ASN A 454 5.12 -17.06 -13.95
N PHE A 455 4.17 -16.97 -14.87
CA PHE A 455 2.79 -17.31 -14.62
C PHE A 455 2.57 -18.77 -14.20
N ASN A 456 3.43 -19.71 -14.59
CA ASN A 456 3.27 -21.12 -14.19
C ASN A 456 3.52 -21.35 -12.69
N THR A 457 4.40 -20.56 -12.07
CA THR A 457 4.66 -20.64 -10.62
C THR A 457 3.77 -19.70 -9.82
N ARG A 458 3.21 -18.68 -10.46
CA ARG A 458 2.31 -17.72 -9.84
C ARG A 458 0.95 -18.38 -9.62
N VAL A 459 0.57 -18.51 -8.35
CA VAL A 459 -0.75 -19.02 -7.97
C VAL A 459 -1.80 -18.08 -8.56
N PHE A 460 -2.61 -18.58 -9.49
CA PHE A 460 -3.79 -17.85 -9.96
C PHE A 460 -4.62 -17.56 -8.70
N ARG A 461 -4.82 -16.28 -8.38
CA ARG A 461 -5.27 -15.88 -7.04
C ARG A 461 -6.74 -16.29 -6.85
N THR A 462 -7.01 -17.22 -5.94
CA THR A 462 -8.36 -17.43 -5.42
C THR A 462 -8.65 -16.41 -4.32
N GLU A 463 -9.89 -15.95 -4.20
CA GLU A 463 -10.31 -15.33 -2.94
C GLU A 463 -10.38 -16.44 -1.89
N SER A 464 -9.73 -16.23 -0.75
CA SER A 464 -9.99 -17.04 0.44
C SER A 464 -11.45 -16.87 0.83
N VAL A 465 -12.20 -17.98 0.88
CA VAL A 465 -13.64 -18.03 1.28
C VAL A 465 -13.89 -17.42 2.65
N HIS A 466 -12.86 -17.39 3.47
CA HIS A 466 -12.92 -16.75 4.77
C HIS A 466 -12.58 -15.29 4.56
N GLY A 467 -13.60 -14.43 4.60
CA GLY A 467 -13.54 -12.96 4.53
C GLY A 467 -12.69 -12.27 5.60
N HIS A 468 -11.72 -12.98 6.16
CA HIS A 468 -10.57 -12.35 6.77
C HIS A 468 -9.82 -11.63 5.67
N ARG A 469 -9.93 -10.29 5.76
CA ARG A 469 -8.98 -9.31 5.29
C ARG A 469 -7.58 -9.75 5.73
N TYR A 470 -7.00 -10.72 5.03
CA TYR A 470 -5.57 -10.91 5.05
C TYR A 470 -5.06 -9.59 4.50
N GLU A 471 -4.62 -8.72 5.40
CA GLU A 471 -3.54 -7.78 5.11
C GLU A 471 -2.61 -8.55 4.20
N GLN A 472 -2.48 -8.07 2.95
CA GLN A 472 -1.52 -8.58 2.00
C GLN A 472 -0.24 -8.78 2.79
N THR A 473 0.08 -10.04 3.10
CA THR A 473 1.37 -10.37 3.68
C THR A 473 2.27 -10.20 2.49
N SER A 474 2.79 -8.99 2.37
CA SER A 474 3.70 -8.45 1.36
C SER A 474 5.06 -9.17 1.34
N LEU A 475 5.07 -10.44 1.75
CA LEU A 475 6.23 -11.28 1.97
C LEU A 475 6.28 -12.48 1.02
N ASP A 476 5.24 -12.73 0.22
CA ASP A 476 5.31 -13.74 -0.84
C ASP A 476 5.85 -13.10 -2.13
N PHE A 477 7.18 -13.03 -2.16
CA PHE A 477 8.07 -12.75 -3.29
C PHE A 477 7.92 -11.40 -4.03
N GLU A 478 9.08 -10.77 -4.13
CA GLU A 478 9.45 -9.57 -4.87
C GLU A 478 9.04 -9.63 -6.36
N ASP A 479 7.75 -9.53 -6.69
CA ASP A 479 7.35 -9.29 -8.07
C ASP A 479 7.66 -7.82 -8.39
N PRO A 480 8.63 -7.51 -9.26
CA PRO A 480 8.85 -6.15 -9.72
C PRO A 480 7.55 -5.71 -10.41
N GLY A 481 6.75 -4.91 -9.71
CA GLY A 481 5.40 -4.57 -10.16
C GLY A 481 5.38 -4.06 -11.61
N PRO A 482 4.20 -4.02 -12.25
CA PRO A 482 4.02 -3.76 -13.70
C PRO A 482 4.52 -2.38 -14.19
N LEU A 483 5.14 -1.60 -13.31
CA LEU A 483 5.74 -0.30 -13.60
C LEU A 483 7.27 -0.38 -13.68
N PHE A 484 7.90 -1.52 -13.40
CA PHE A 484 9.36 -1.57 -13.27
C PHE A 484 10.11 -1.20 -14.56
N PRO A 485 9.73 -1.68 -15.76
CA PRO A 485 10.29 -1.19 -17.02
C PRO A 485 10.10 0.32 -17.22
N ILE A 486 8.99 0.88 -16.73
CA ILE A 486 8.72 2.33 -16.78
C ILE A 486 9.61 3.09 -15.81
N ILE A 487 9.84 2.56 -14.61
CA ILE A 487 10.75 3.14 -13.62
C ILE A 487 12.16 3.19 -14.19
N LEU A 488 12.64 2.11 -14.82
CA LEU A 488 13.93 2.08 -15.52
C LEU A 488 13.97 3.14 -16.63
N ALA A 489 12.90 3.25 -17.42
CA ALA A 489 12.76 4.25 -18.49
C ALA A 489 12.59 5.70 -17.98
N ALA A 490 12.34 5.90 -16.68
CA ALA A 490 12.22 7.23 -16.08
C ALA A 490 13.59 7.81 -15.69
N VAL A 491 14.63 6.97 -15.55
CA VAL A 491 15.96 7.38 -15.06
C VAL A 491 16.64 8.38 -16.00
N SER A 492 16.71 8.07 -17.30
CA SER A 492 17.32 8.94 -18.31
C SER A 492 16.73 8.69 -19.70
N SER A 493 16.96 9.62 -20.63
CA SER A 493 16.63 9.44 -22.06
C SER A 493 17.30 8.19 -22.65
N HIS A 494 18.58 7.98 -22.29
CA HIS A 494 19.35 6.81 -22.71
C HIS A 494 18.75 5.50 -22.17
N TRP A 495 18.43 5.44 -20.87
CA TRP A 495 17.81 4.26 -20.26
C TRP A 495 16.42 3.99 -20.83
N ARG A 496 15.65 5.04 -21.13
CA ARG A 496 14.36 4.91 -21.82
C ARG A 496 14.50 4.28 -23.19
N GLN A 497 15.49 4.72 -23.97
CA GLN A 497 15.75 4.16 -25.28
C GLN A 497 16.11 2.69 -25.18
N ILE A 498 17.03 2.34 -24.26
CA ILE A 498 17.44 0.95 -24.02
C ILE A 498 16.27 0.09 -23.56
N ALA A 499 15.48 0.56 -22.59
CA ALA A 499 14.32 -0.16 -22.09
C ALA A 499 13.31 -0.43 -23.22
N ARG A 500 13.01 0.57 -24.05
CA ARG A 500 12.11 0.40 -25.21
C ARG A 500 12.69 -0.51 -26.29
N SER A 501 14.01 -0.51 -26.49
CA SER A 501 14.68 -1.38 -27.45
C SER A 501 15.01 -2.78 -26.90
N THR A 502 14.55 -3.11 -25.68
CA THR A 502 14.73 -4.42 -25.03
C THR A 502 13.36 -5.08 -24.85
N PRO A 503 12.84 -5.78 -25.88
CA PRO A 503 11.47 -6.31 -25.87
C PRO A 503 11.18 -7.29 -24.72
N GLU A 504 12.20 -7.99 -24.22
CA GLU A 504 12.09 -8.99 -23.14
C GLU A 504 11.57 -8.39 -21.83
N LEU A 505 11.70 -7.07 -21.64
CA LEU A 505 11.17 -6.36 -20.47
C LEU A 505 9.64 -6.19 -20.52
N TRP A 506 9.05 -6.35 -21.70
CA TRP A 506 7.65 -6.04 -21.97
C TRP A 506 6.81 -7.30 -22.25
N THR A 507 7.41 -8.50 -22.20
CA THR A 507 6.72 -9.76 -22.54
C THR A 507 5.73 -10.21 -21.48
N THR A 508 5.74 -9.65 -20.27
CA THR A 508 4.82 -10.05 -19.20
C THR A 508 4.28 -8.85 -18.46
N ILE A 509 2.97 -8.81 -18.26
CA ILE A 509 2.31 -7.78 -17.47
C ILE A 509 1.19 -8.38 -16.63
N ALA A 510 1.13 -7.99 -15.35
CA ALA A 510 0.06 -8.35 -14.44
C ALA A 510 -0.56 -7.08 -13.83
N LEU A 511 -1.85 -6.86 -14.03
CA LEU A 511 -2.56 -5.67 -13.55
C LEU A 511 -3.72 -6.03 -12.63
N GLU A 512 -3.76 -5.36 -11.48
CA GLU A 512 -4.94 -5.30 -10.63
C GLU A 512 -5.81 -4.14 -11.10
N VAL A 513 -6.97 -4.45 -11.68
CA VAL A 513 -7.83 -3.45 -12.31
C VAL A 513 -8.62 -2.69 -11.23
N LYS A 514 -8.56 -1.36 -11.29
CA LYS A 514 -9.22 -0.45 -10.34
C LYS A 514 -9.89 0.69 -11.10
N GLY A 515 -11.16 0.99 -10.79
CA GLY A 515 -11.96 2.02 -11.48
C GLY A 515 -11.22 3.35 -11.67
N PRO A 516 -10.69 3.98 -10.59
CA PRO A 516 -10.02 5.28 -10.69
C PRO A 516 -8.77 5.32 -11.59
N ARG A 517 -8.22 4.17 -12.00
CA ARG A 517 -6.97 4.06 -12.76
C ARG A 517 -7.16 3.45 -14.14
N LEU A 518 -8.39 3.14 -14.53
CA LEU A 518 -8.66 2.31 -15.70
C LEU A 518 -8.06 2.89 -16.99
N ARG A 519 -8.25 4.18 -17.25
CA ARG A 519 -7.64 4.87 -18.41
C ARG A 519 -6.11 4.75 -18.45
N SER A 520 -5.45 4.91 -17.31
CA SER A 520 -3.98 4.76 -17.21
C SER A 520 -3.52 3.32 -17.43
N GLN A 521 -4.33 2.34 -17.00
CA GLN A 521 -4.05 0.92 -17.19
C GLN A 521 -4.24 0.50 -18.65
N VAL A 522 -5.22 1.06 -19.36
CA VAL A 522 -5.38 0.88 -20.82
C VAL A 522 -4.13 1.38 -21.56
N ALA A 523 -3.68 2.61 -21.25
CA ALA A 523 -2.47 3.16 -21.86
C ALA A 523 -1.21 2.33 -21.53
N LEU A 524 -1.15 1.77 -20.33
CA LEU A 524 -0.07 0.88 -19.90
C LEU A 524 -0.05 -0.43 -20.69
N LEU A 525 -1.21 -1.05 -20.93
CA LEU A 525 -1.33 -2.26 -21.74
C LEU A 525 -0.89 -2.01 -23.18
N ASP A 526 -1.36 -0.91 -23.79
CA ASP A 526 -0.97 -0.56 -25.17
C ASP A 526 0.53 -0.29 -25.26
N LEU A 527 1.13 0.35 -24.25
CA LEU A 527 2.58 0.55 -24.17
C LEU A 527 3.34 -0.77 -24.09
N TYR A 528 2.90 -1.71 -23.25
CA TYR A 528 3.56 -3.00 -23.09
C TYR A 528 3.55 -3.80 -24.40
N PHE A 529 2.37 -4.01 -24.99
CA PHE A 529 2.26 -4.77 -26.23
C PHE A 529 2.82 -4.03 -27.46
N GLY A 530 2.90 -2.69 -27.40
CA GLY A 530 3.62 -1.91 -28.41
C GLY A 530 5.13 -2.16 -28.39
N ASN A 531 5.71 -2.46 -27.21
CA ASN A 531 7.15 -2.67 -27.04
C ASN A 531 7.57 -4.16 -27.02
N THR A 532 6.64 -5.13 -27.05
CA THR A 532 7.00 -6.57 -27.14
C THR A 532 7.67 -6.97 -28.44
N GLY A 533 7.64 -6.11 -29.48
CA GLY A 533 8.23 -6.43 -30.77
C GLY A 533 7.58 -7.67 -31.39
N ASN A 534 8.41 -8.66 -31.74
CA ASN A 534 7.98 -9.96 -32.30
C ASN A 534 7.82 -11.06 -31.24
N PHE A 535 8.04 -10.76 -29.96
CA PHE A 535 7.91 -11.73 -28.89
C PHE A 535 6.44 -11.92 -28.52
N SER A 536 6.12 -13.14 -28.10
CA SER A 536 4.81 -13.45 -27.52
C SER A 536 4.73 -12.93 -26.08
N GLY A 537 3.65 -12.24 -25.76
CA GLY A 537 3.35 -11.68 -24.47
C GLY A 537 2.49 -12.60 -23.60
N SER A 538 2.54 -12.38 -22.29
CA SER A 538 1.67 -12.98 -21.30
C SER A 538 0.99 -11.90 -20.45
N LEU A 539 -0.31 -12.03 -20.25
CA LEU A 539 -1.16 -11.03 -19.63
C LEU A 539 -1.94 -11.63 -18.45
N GLU A 540 -1.86 -10.98 -17.29
CA GLU A 540 -2.76 -11.22 -16.16
C GLU A 540 -3.55 -9.96 -15.83
N LEU A 541 -4.87 -10.08 -15.75
CA LEU A 541 -5.80 -9.05 -15.30
C LEU A 541 -6.58 -9.56 -14.09
N ASP A 542 -6.65 -8.77 -13.04
CA ASP A 542 -7.37 -9.10 -11.82
C ASP A 542 -8.42 -8.03 -11.52
N PHE A 543 -9.68 -8.34 -11.81
CA PHE A 543 -10.82 -7.47 -11.61
C PHE A 543 -11.51 -7.68 -10.26
N ARG A 544 -11.01 -8.57 -9.39
CA ARG A 544 -11.72 -8.87 -8.13
C ARG A 544 -11.94 -7.63 -7.28
N ASN A 545 -10.93 -6.77 -7.15
CA ASN A 545 -11.07 -5.52 -6.40
C ASN A 545 -11.96 -4.49 -7.09
N TYR A 546 -12.08 -4.55 -8.42
CA TYR A 546 -13.05 -3.76 -9.17
C TYR A 546 -14.49 -4.18 -8.81
N PHE A 547 -14.78 -5.49 -8.78
CA PHE A 547 -16.12 -5.98 -8.45
C PHE A 547 -16.44 -5.97 -6.95
N CYS A 548 -15.46 -6.18 -6.06
CA CYS A 548 -15.65 -6.17 -4.61
C CYS A 548 -15.95 -4.78 -4.03
N ALA A 549 -15.64 -3.70 -4.76
CA ALA A 549 -15.94 -2.33 -4.33
C ALA A 549 -17.45 -2.04 -4.24
N PHE A 550 -18.31 -2.95 -4.71
CA PHE A 550 -19.77 -2.73 -4.81
C PHE A 550 -20.56 -3.85 -4.10
N PRO A 551 -20.75 -3.78 -2.77
CA PRO A 551 -21.29 -4.91 -1.99
C PRO A 551 -22.77 -5.29 -2.22
N ASN A 552 -23.58 -4.56 -2.99
CA ASN A 552 -25.05 -4.65 -2.90
C ASN A 552 -25.79 -4.75 -4.25
N ASN A 553 -25.35 -5.60 -5.18
CA ASN A 553 -26.01 -5.79 -6.49
C ASN A 553 -26.19 -4.49 -7.32
N GLN A 554 -25.50 -3.40 -6.98
CA GLN A 554 -25.43 -2.16 -7.77
C GLN A 554 -24.47 -2.30 -8.97
N TYR A 555 -24.39 -3.51 -9.56
CA TYR A 555 -23.55 -3.79 -10.72
C TYR A 555 -23.93 -2.94 -11.94
N HIS A 556 -25.17 -2.43 -12.00
CA HIS A 556 -25.67 -1.72 -13.18
C HIS A 556 -25.32 -0.23 -13.23
N THR A 557 -25.31 0.49 -12.10
CA THR A 557 -25.22 1.96 -12.12
C THR A 557 -23.78 2.49 -12.21
N VAL A 558 -22.80 1.77 -11.68
CA VAL A 558 -21.37 2.20 -11.74
C VAL A 558 -20.67 1.72 -13.01
N PHE A 559 -21.22 0.71 -13.68
CA PHE A 559 -20.67 0.27 -14.95
C PHE A 559 -20.81 1.32 -16.05
N GLU A 560 -21.78 2.24 -15.99
CA GLU A 560 -21.99 3.18 -17.10
C GLU A 560 -20.80 4.13 -17.31
N ASP A 561 -20.21 4.67 -16.23
CA ASP A 561 -19.08 5.60 -16.32
C ASP A 561 -17.76 4.92 -16.72
N ASP A 562 -17.56 3.66 -16.31
CA ASP A 562 -16.33 2.90 -16.57
C ASP A 562 -16.43 1.97 -17.81
N ARG A 563 -17.63 1.75 -18.37
CA ARG A 563 -17.88 0.84 -19.51
C ARG A 563 -17.01 1.20 -20.71
N ASP A 564 -16.92 2.47 -21.05
CA ASP A 564 -16.10 2.92 -22.18
C ASP A 564 -14.63 2.58 -21.98
N SER A 565 -14.12 2.70 -20.76
CA SER A 565 -12.73 2.40 -20.44
C SER A 565 -12.46 0.89 -20.40
N LEU A 566 -13.43 0.08 -19.94
CA LEU A 566 -13.36 -1.38 -20.01
C LEU A 566 -13.40 -1.87 -21.47
N GLN A 567 -14.26 -1.26 -22.29
CA GLN A 567 -14.33 -1.57 -23.71
C GLN A 567 -13.03 -1.20 -24.45
N GLN A 568 -12.42 -0.06 -24.09
CA GLN A 568 -11.09 0.31 -24.58
C GLN A 568 -10.01 -0.69 -24.15
N MET A 569 -10.06 -1.18 -22.91
CA MET A 569 -9.14 -2.23 -22.45
C MET A 569 -9.28 -3.50 -23.29
N LEU A 570 -10.51 -3.98 -23.50
CA LEU A 570 -10.79 -5.13 -24.35
C LEU A 570 -10.28 -4.89 -25.78
N ALA A 571 -10.56 -3.71 -26.36
CA ALA A 571 -10.10 -3.35 -27.69
C ALA A 571 -8.57 -3.42 -27.82
N VAL A 572 -7.81 -2.98 -26.81
CA VAL A 572 -6.35 -3.11 -26.78
C VAL A 572 -5.92 -4.58 -26.71
N ILE A 573 -6.57 -5.41 -25.89
CA ILE A 573 -6.28 -6.84 -25.81
C ILE A 573 -6.50 -7.51 -27.18
N LEU A 574 -7.64 -7.23 -27.83
CA LEU A 574 -7.98 -7.78 -29.13
C LEU A 574 -7.03 -7.30 -30.24
N LYS A 575 -6.61 -6.02 -30.20
CA LYS A 575 -5.61 -5.45 -31.11
C LYS A 575 -4.30 -6.23 -31.10
N TYR A 576 -3.91 -6.80 -29.97
CA TYR A 576 -2.66 -7.56 -29.82
C TYR A 576 -2.87 -9.08 -29.61
N ALA A 577 -4.07 -9.60 -29.88
CA ALA A 577 -4.43 -10.99 -29.61
C ALA A 577 -3.47 -12.01 -30.25
N SER A 578 -2.97 -11.74 -31.45
CA SER A 578 -2.00 -12.61 -32.15
C SER A 578 -0.64 -12.70 -31.47
N LYS A 579 -0.30 -11.77 -30.57
CA LYS A 579 0.94 -11.78 -29.77
C LYS A 579 0.75 -12.38 -28.39
N ILE A 580 -0.48 -12.63 -27.93
CA ILE A 580 -0.74 -13.11 -26.56
C ILE A 580 -0.67 -14.64 -26.56
N GLN A 581 0.31 -15.20 -25.82
CA GLN A 581 0.49 -16.65 -25.65
C GLN A 581 -0.11 -17.17 -24.34
N SER A 582 -0.15 -16.35 -23.29
CA SER A 582 -0.83 -16.68 -22.03
C SER A 582 -1.75 -15.54 -21.63
N LEU A 583 -3.02 -15.85 -21.37
CA LEU A 583 -4.04 -14.90 -20.93
C LEU A 583 -4.68 -15.38 -19.64
N ARG A 584 -4.64 -14.55 -18.61
CA ARG A 584 -5.19 -14.84 -17.29
C ARG A 584 -6.10 -13.70 -16.85
N ILE A 585 -7.36 -14.01 -16.57
CA ILE A 585 -8.34 -13.00 -16.15
C ILE A 585 -9.08 -13.50 -14.91
N SER A 586 -8.85 -12.85 -13.77
CA SER A 586 -9.57 -13.10 -12.52
C SER A 586 -10.78 -12.17 -12.43
N ALA A 587 -11.96 -12.74 -12.15
CA ALA A 587 -13.26 -12.08 -12.25
C ALA A 587 -13.52 -11.49 -13.66
N VAL A 588 -13.64 -12.35 -14.68
CA VAL A 588 -13.86 -11.92 -16.06
C VAL A 588 -15.14 -11.08 -16.17
N PRO A 589 -15.09 -9.88 -16.82
CA PRO A 589 -16.30 -9.16 -17.21
C PRO A 589 -17.16 -10.03 -18.13
N PRO A 590 -18.46 -10.18 -17.85
CA PRO A 590 -19.31 -11.13 -18.58
C PRO A 590 -19.36 -10.89 -20.09
N GLU A 591 -19.46 -9.63 -20.48
CA GLU A 591 -19.50 -9.17 -21.86
C GLU A 591 -18.20 -9.45 -22.65
N TRP A 592 -17.11 -9.83 -21.99
CA TRP A 592 -15.85 -10.15 -22.67
C TRP A 592 -15.80 -11.57 -23.20
N VAL A 593 -16.57 -12.51 -22.62
CA VAL A 593 -16.41 -13.94 -22.88
C VAL A 593 -16.54 -14.28 -24.37
N ASP A 594 -17.57 -13.76 -25.03
CA ASP A 594 -17.79 -14.01 -26.46
C ASP A 594 -16.71 -13.37 -27.32
N SER A 595 -16.26 -12.17 -26.94
CA SER A 595 -15.21 -11.43 -27.66
C SER A 595 -13.84 -12.11 -27.56
N LEU A 596 -13.61 -12.92 -26.53
CA LEU A 596 -12.37 -13.68 -26.36
C LEU A 596 -12.32 -14.96 -27.22
N SER A 597 -13.45 -15.39 -27.76
CA SER A 597 -13.50 -16.54 -28.67
C SER A 597 -12.98 -16.16 -30.07
N GLY A 598 -12.15 -17.01 -30.69
CA GLY A 598 -11.81 -16.90 -32.12
C GLY A 598 -10.70 -15.93 -32.55
N VAL A 599 -10.27 -14.99 -31.70
CA VAL A 599 -9.31 -13.94 -32.13
C VAL A 599 -7.83 -14.30 -31.87
N PHE A 600 -7.57 -15.22 -30.95
CA PHE A 600 -6.21 -15.52 -30.50
C PHE A 600 -5.55 -16.63 -31.31
N SER A 601 -4.63 -16.27 -32.21
CA SER A 601 -3.90 -17.26 -33.03
C SER A 601 -2.74 -17.95 -32.30
N SER A 602 -2.18 -17.32 -31.26
CA SER A 602 -0.95 -17.77 -30.57
C SER A 602 -1.19 -18.20 -29.12
N LEU A 603 -2.43 -18.15 -28.64
CA LEU A 603 -2.77 -18.40 -27.24
C LEU A 603 -2.68 -19.90 -26.91
N GLU A 604 -1.76 -20.25 -26.02
CA GLU A 604 -1.50 -21.62 -25.57
C GLU A 604 -2.01 -21.89 -24.15
N ASP A 605 -2.08 -20.86 -23.30
CA ASP A 605 -2.49 -20.91 -21.89
C ASP A 605 -3.60 -19.90 -21.61
N LEU A 606 -4.77 -20.37 -21.20
CA LEU A 606 -5.93 -19.55 -20.86
C LEU A 606 -6.40 -19.84 -19.43
N ALA A 607 -6.38 -18.82 -18.57
CA ALA A 607 -6.94 -18.92 -17.22
C ALA A 607 -8.08 -17.91 -17.03
N LEU A 608 -9.29 -18.38 -16.76
CA LEU A 608 -10.46 -17.52 -16.53
C LEU A 608 -11.10 -17.86 -15.19
N GLY A 609 -11.45 -16.83 -14.41
CA GLY A 609 -12.19 -16.99 -13.16
C GLY A 609 -13.36 -16.04 -13.07
N TRP A 610 -14.51 -16.49 -12.57
CA TRP A 610 -15.72 -15.67 -12.43
C TRP A 610 -15.89 -15.14 -10.98
N PRO A 611 -16.55 -13.98 -10.79
CA PRO A 611 -16.79 -13.42 -9.46
C PRO A 611 -17.72 -14.32 -8.61
N THR A 612 -17.49 -14.44 -7.30
CA THR A 612 -18.33 -15.26 -6.39
C THR A 612 -19.77 -14.78 -6.28
N ASN A 613 -19.97 -13.47 -6.36
CA ASN A 613 -21.21 -12.81 -5.98
C ASN A 613 -22.17 -12.63 -7.17
N GLY A 614 -21.74 -13.02 -8.36
CA GLY A 614 -22.58 -12.96 -9.55
C GLY A 614 -23.47 -14.17 -9.62
N HIS A 615 -24.78 -13.99 -9.42
CA HIS A 615 -25.80 -14.82 -10.09
C HIS A 615 -25.74 -14.55 -11.61
N MET A 616 -24.59 -14.81 -12.21
CA MET A 616 -24.40 -14.77 -13.63
C MET A 616 -25.16 -15.96 -14.20
N LYS A 617 -26.40 -15.70 -14.62
CA LYS A 617 -27.13 -16.55 -15.55
C LYS A 617 -26.43 -16.45 -16.92
N THR A 618 -25.19 -16.90 -17.03
CA THR A 618 -24.67 -17.26 -18.36
C THR A 618 -25.41 -18.54 -18.73
N THR A 619 -26.57 -18.39 -19.36
CA THR A 619 -27.35 -19.49 -19.95
C THR A 619 -26.71 -20.03 -21.22
N GLU A 620 -25.63 -19.40 -21.68
CA GLU A 620 -25.02 -19.66 -22.97
C GLU A 620 -23.80 -20.58 -22.86
N ASN A 621 -23.60 -21.41 -23.88
CA ASN A 621 -22.48 -22.33 -23.99
C ASN A 621 -21.22 -21.54 -24.35
N ILE A 622 -20.21 -21.60 -23.50
CA ILE A 622 -18.92 -20.94 -23.76
C ILE A 622 -18.07 -21.86 -24.66
N SER A 623 -17.51 -21.33 -25.74
CA SER A 623 -16.72 -22.09 -26.71
C SER A 623 -15.40 -21.42 -27.03
N PHE A 624 -14.29 -22.15 -26.84
CA PHE A 624 -12.94 -21.76 -27.23
C PHE A 624 -12.36 -22.67 -28.33
N THR A 625 -13.23 -23.37 -29.05
CA THR A 625 -12.85 -24.35 -30.09
C THR A 625 -12.07 -23.74 -31.26
N GLU A 626 -12.22 -22.44 -31.51
CA GLU A 626 -11.53 -21.70 -32.57
C GLU A 626 -10.08 -21.34 -32.22
N ILE A 627 -9.66 -21.47 -30.95
CA ILE A 627 -8.30 -21.14 -30.50
C ILE A 627 -7.38 -22.34 -30.73
N ILE A 628 -6.88 -22.46 -31.96
CA ILE A 628 -6.12 -23.64 -32.43
C ILE A 628 -4.76 -23.86 -31.73
N ALA A 629 -4.20 -22.89 -31.01
CA ALA A 629 -2.94 -23.08 -30.28
C ALA A 629 -3.15 -23.53 -28.83
N LEU A 630 -4.41 -23.55 -28.35
CA LEU A 630 -4.73 -23.71 -26.93
C LEU A 630 -4.39 -25.12 -26.41
N ARG A 631 -3.58 -25.19 -25.34
CA ARG A 631 -3.09 -26.45 -24.75
C ARG A 631 -3.33 -26.55 -23.25
N ARG A 632 -3.42 -25.41 -22.56
CA ARG A 632 -3.66 -25.34 -21.12
C ARG A 632 -4.86 -24.43 -20.85
N VAL A 633 -5.78 -24.93 -20.04
CA VAL A 633 -6.96 -24.18 -19.65
C VAL A 633 -7.14 -24.30 -18.15
N THR A 634 -7.31 -23.16 -17.49
CA THR A 634 -7.67 -23.06 -16.08
C THR A 634 -9.00 -22.32 -15.97
N ILE A 635 -10.02 -22.96 -15.42
CA ILE A 635 -11.36 -22.37 -15.29
C ILE A 635 -11.79 -22.40 -13.84
N ARG A 636 -12.24 -21.25 -13.34
CA ARG A 636 -12.67 -21.12 -11.95
C ARG A 636 -14.07 -20.55 -11.83
N ARG A 637 -14.96 -21.24 -11.11
CA ARG A 637 -16.32 -20.77 -10.78
C ARG A 637 -17.23 -20.61 -12.01
N LEU A 638 -17.09 -21.49 -13.00
CA LEU A 638 -17.98 -21.52 -14.16
C LEU A 638 -19.10 -22.54 -13.97
N LEU A 639 -20.35 -22.11 -14.18
CA LEU A 639 -21.56 -22.94 -14.08
C LEU A 639 -22.16 -23.31 -15.46
N ALA A 640 -21.63 -22.74 -16.54
CA ALA A 640 -22.11 -22.97 -17.90
C ALA A 640 -21.28 -24.05 -18.63
N PRO A 641 -21.87 -24.76 -19.61
CA PRO A 641 -21.13 -25.74 -20.41
C PRO A 641 -19.97 -25.07 -21.16
N LEU A 642 -18.85 -25.80 -21.25
CA LEU A 642 -17.60 -25.33 -21.84
C LEU A 642 -17.19 -26.25 -22.98
N LYS A 643 -16.90 -25.67 -24.16
CA LYS A 643 -16.34 -26.39 -25.30
C LYS A 643 -14.90 -25.97 -25.56
N LEU A 644 -14.00 -26.95 -25.64
CA LEU A 644 -12.56 -26.75 -25.84
C LEU A 644 -12.08 -27.47 -27.12
N PRO A 645 -10.90 -27.12 -27.66
CA PRO A 645 -10.29 -27.87 -28.75
C PRO A 645 -9.73 -29.22 -28.24
N TRP A 646 -10.63 -30.19 -28.06
CA TRP A 646 -10.44 -31.47 -27.36
C TRP A 646 -9.12 -32.20 -27.67
N MET A 647 -8.73 -32.26 -28.94
CA MET A 647 -7.64 -33.12 -29.42
C MET A 647 -6.24 -32.63 -29.01
N GLN A 648 -6.08 -31.35 -28.70
CA GLN A 648 -4.76 -30.76 -28.39
C GLN A 648 -4.58 -30.36 -26.93
N MET A 649 -5.67 -30.43 -26.15
CA MET A 649 -5.67 -30.14 -24.73
C MET A 649 -4.70 -31.07 -23.99
N ALA A 650 -3.74 -30.46 -23.30
CA ALA A 650 -2.71 -31.16 -22.54
C ALA A 650 -2.88 -30.98 -21.03
N VAL A 651 -3.36 -29.81 -20.58
CA VAL A 651 -3.55 -29.47 -19.17
C VAL A 651 -4.93 -28.85 -18.99
N LEU A 652 -5.68 -29.34 -17.99
CA LEU A 652 -6.96 -28.77 -17.62
C LEU A 652 -7.05 -28.68 -16.09
N ASP A 653 -7.22 -27.47 -15.57
CA ASP A 653 -7.37 -27.20 -14.13
C ASP A 653 -8.70 -26.50 -13.85
N LEU A 654 -9.59 -27.21 -13.18
CA LEU A 654 -10.96 -26.80 -12.93
C LEU A 654 -11.13 -26.56 -11.43
N ASP A 655 -11.65 -25.39 -11.05
CA ASP A 655 -11.91 -25.04 -9.65
C ASP A 655 -13.35 -24.56 -9.51
N ARG A 656 -14.11 -25.12 -8.57
CA ARG A 656 -15.52 -24.75 -8.32
C ARG A 656 -16.40 -24.79 -9.56
N MET A 657 -16.28 -25.85 -10.35
CA MET A 657 -17.14 -26.13 -11.49
C MET A 657 -18.15 -27.24 -11.15
N ALA A 658 -19.26 -27.27 -11.87
CA ALA A 658 -20.25 -28.33 -11.71
C ALA A 658 -19.65 -29.70 -12.12
N MET A 659 -19.94 -30.73 -11.33
CA MET A 659 -19.28 -32.04 -11.45
C MET A 659 -19.55 -32.74 -12.79
N ASP A 660 -20.77 -32.59 -13.31
CA ASP A 660 -21.17 -33.07 -14.64
C ASP A 660 -20.26 -32.51 -15.74
N ILE A 661 -20.06 -31.19 -15.74
CA ILE A 661 -19.19 -30.51 -16.71
C ILE A 661 -17.74 -31.01 -16.58
N CYS A 662 -17.25 -31.18 -15.34
CA CYS A 662 -15.89 -31.67 -15.13
C CYS A 662 -15.69 -33.06 -15.76
N VAL A 663 -16.62 -33.99 -15.51
CA VAL A 663 -16.55 -35.35 -16.05
C VAL A 663 -16.66 -35.36 -17.57
N ASP A 664 -17.56 -34.58 -18.15
CA ASP A 664 -17.70 -34.47 -19.61
C ASP A 664 -16.38 -34.01 -20.25
N LEU A 665 -15.76 -32.96 -19.70
CA LEU A 665 -14.46 -32.46 -20.18
C LEU A 665 -13.34 -33.50 -20.06
N LEU A 666 -13.33 -34.33 -19.01
CA LEU A 666 -12.36 -35.41 -18.84
C LEU A 666 -12.50 -36.48 -19.94
N ILE A 667 -13.74 -36.79 -20.33
CA ILE A 667 -14.06 -37.82 -21.33
C ILE A 667 -13.73 -37.32 -22.74
N GLU A 668 -14.05 -36.05 -23.01
CA GLU A 668 -13.85 -35.44 -24.33
C GLU A 668 -12.38 -35.12 -24.60
N CYS A 669 -11.61 -34.64 -23.59
CA CYS A 669 -10.19 -34.32 -23.72
C CYS A 669 -9.26 -35.55 -23.58
N ARG A 670 -9.25 -36.46 -24.55
CA ARG A 670 -8.49 -37.74 -24.44
C ARG A 670 -6.96 -37.62 -24.41
N ASN A 671 -6.40 -36.47 -24.81
CA ASN A 671 -4.96 -36.26 -24.89
C ASN A 671 -4.37 -35.53 -23.66
N LEU A 672 -5.16 -35.39 -22.59
CA LEU A 672 -4.71 -34.76 -21.35
C LEU A 672 -3.51 -35.49 -20.75
N LYS A 673 -2.54 -34.70 -20.31
CA LYS A 673 -1.40 -35.12 -19.50
C LYS A 673 -1.61 -34.78 -18.04
N GLU A 674 -2.30 -33.66 -17.78
CA GLU A 674 -2.60 -33.18 -16.44
C GLU A 674 -4.07 -32.77 -16.36
N TYR A 675 -4.76 -33.23 -15.33
CA TYR A 675 -6.15 -32.92 -15.11
C TYR A 675 -6.39 -32.70 -13.62
N SER A 676 -7.03 -31.59 -13.27
CA SER A 676 -7.25 -31.19 -11.88
C SER A 676 -8.67 -30.70 -11.69
N ILE A 677 -9.37 -31.23 -10.67
CA ILE A 677 -10.65 -30.71 -10.18
C ILE A 677 -10.49 -30.39 -8.69
N ARG A 678 -10.70 -29.11 -8.35
CA ARG A 678 -10.68 -28.58 -6.99
C ARG A 678 -12.06 -28.06 -6.62
N GLU A 679 -12.53 -28.43 -5.43
CA GLU A 679 -13.79 -27.93 -4.84
C GLU A 679 -15.00 -27.95 -5.81
N PRO A 680 -15.29 -29.07 -6.52
CA PRO A 680 -16.39 -29.12 -7.47
C PRO A 680 -17.73 -28.85 -6.78
N LEU A 681 -18.65 -28.24 -7.52
CA LEU A 681 -19.99 -27.93 -7.07
C LEU A 681 -20.91 -29.13 -7.32
N PHE A 682 -21.83 -29.36 -6.38
CA PHE A 682 -22.81 -30.44 -6.49
C PHE A 682 -23.76 -30.20 -7.67
N THR A 683 -23.86 -31.18 -8.57
CA THR A 683 -24.83 -31.14 -9.67
C THR A 683 -26.16 -31.74 -9.21
N PRO A 684 -27.30 -31.05 -9.39
CA PRO A 684 -28.62 -31.59 -9.05
C PRO A 684 -28.90 -32.92 -9.76
N SER A 685 -29.54 -33.84 -9.05
CA SER A 685 -29.83 -35.22 -9.49
C SER A 685 -30.66 -35.34 -10.78
N ASP A 686 -31.31 -34.25 -11.21
CA ASP A 686 -32.21 -34.24 -12.37
C ASP A 686 -31.48 -34.20 -13.72
N ARG A 687 -30.19 -33.87 -13.74
CA ARG A 687 -29.37 -34.00 -14.95
C ARG A 687 -29.02 -35.47 -15.15
N ARG A 688 -29.41 -36.03 -16.30
CA ARG A 688 -29.15 -37.44 -16.66
C ARG A 688 -27.70 -37.79 -16.32
N HIS A 689 -27.52 -38.87 -15.57
CA HIS A 689 -26.22 -39.50 -15.39
C HIS A 689 -25.55 -39.66 -16.76
N PRO A 690 -24.22 -39.48 -16.86
CA PRO A 690 -23.57 -39.89 -18.08
C PRO A 690 -23.82 -41.39 -18.16
N SER A 691 -24.44 -41.84 -19.24
CA SER A 691 -24.44 -43.25 -19.59
C SER A 691 -23.01 -43.57 -20.02
N LEU A 692 -22.10 -43.68 -19.05
CA LEU A 692 -20.78 -44.26 -19.22
C LEU A 692 -20.98 -45.75 -19.51
N ASP A 693 -21.48 -46.06 -20.70
CA ASP A 693 -21.88 -47.41 -21.11
C ASP A 693 -20.66 -48.31 -21.36
N GLY A 694 -19.46 -47.89 -20.93
CA GLY A 694 -18.22 -48.60 -21.12
C GLY A 694 -17.10 -48.14 -20.18
N THR A 695 -15.97 -48.83 -20.27
CA THR A 695 -14.73 -48.45 -19.59
C THR A 695 -14.00 -47.40 -20.43
N ILE A 696 -13.62 -46.28 -19.81
CA ILE A 696 -12.85 -45.20 -20.44
C ILE A 696 -11.41 -45.30 -19.98
N THR A 697 -10.48 -45.35 -20.93
CA THR A 697 -9.04 -45.38 -20.63
C THR A 697 -8.40 -44.06 -21.03
N LEU A 698 -7.70 -43.42 -20.10
CA LEU A 698 -6.99 -42.16 -20.29
C LEU A 698 -5.49 -42.46 -20.42
N ASP A 699 -5.04 -42.65 -21.66
CA ASP A 699 -3.72 -43.24 -21.96
C ASP A 699 -2.51 -42.30 -21.85
N ASN A 700 -2.77 -41.00 -21.75
CA ASN A 700 -1.73 -39.97 -21.70
C ASN A 700 -1.69 -39.24 -20.36
N LEU A 701 -2.67 -39.48 -19.47
CA LEU A 701 -2.79 -38.78 -18.21
C LEU A 701 -1.73 -39.26 -17.23
N ARG A 702 -0.88 -38.32 -16.78
CA ARG A 702 0.22 -38.54 -15.84
C ARG A 702 -0.10 -37.98 -14.47
N ASN A 703 -0.75 -36.82 -14.42
CA ASN A 703 -1.08 -36.11 -13.19
C ASN A 703 -2.59 -35.95 -13.07
N LEU A 704 -3.18 -36.50 -12.02
CA LEU A 704 -4.60 -36.36 -11.71
C LEU A 704 -4.78 -35.76 -10.33
N VAL A 705 -5.52 -34.66 -10.22
CA VAL A 705 -6.09 -34.16 -8.98
C VAL A 705 -7.59 -34.35 -9.04
N TRP A 706 -8.14 -35.13 -8.12
CA TRP A 706 -9.56 -35.47 -8.11
C TRP A 706 -10.19 -35.17 -6.75
N THR A 707 -11.32 -34.47 -6.76
CA THR A 707 -12.15 -34.27 -5.57
C THR A 707 -13.37 -35.17 -5.60
N CYS A 708 -13.44 -36.08 -4.63
CA CYS A 708 -14.51 -37.05 -4.51
C CYS A 708 -15.71 -36.46 -3.77
N LEU A 709 -16.87 -36.42 -4.42
CA LEU A 709 -18.14 -36.09 -3.82
C LEU A 709 -18.97 -37.37 -3.59
N PRO A 710 -19.93 -37.37 -2.64
CA PRO A 710 -20.85 -38.50 -2.46
C PRO A 710 -21.98 -38.46 -3.51
N ASP A 711 -21.62 -38.40 -4.79
CA ASP A 711 -22.54 -38.30 -5.91
C ASP A 711 -22.37 -39.45 -6.93
N ALA A 712 -23.29 -39.53 -7.88
CA ALA A 712 -23.25 -40.57 -8.91
C ALA A 712 -22.08 -40.39 -9.88
N TRP A 713 -21.60 -39.16 -10.08
CA TRP A 713 -20.48 -38.84 -10.97
C TRP A 713 -19.15 -39.38 -10.43
N SER A 714 -18.90 -39.20 -9.13
CA SER A 714 -17.75 -39.77 -8.45
C SER A 714 -17.80 -41.30 -8.44
N ASN A 715 -18.99 -41.88 -8.30
CA ASN A 715 -19.18 -43.33 -8.46
C ASN A 715 -18.83 -43.82 -9.87
N ALA A 716 -19.33 -43.11 -10.89
CA ALA A 716 -19.06 -43.43 -12.27
C ALA A 716 -17.55 -43.33 -12.59
N MET A 717 -16.87 -42.32 -12.05
CA MET A 717 -15.41 -42.19 -12.13
C MET A 717 -14.68 -43.43 -11.57
N LEU A 718 -15.05 -43.86 -10.35
CA LEU A 718 -14.43 -45.03 -9.69
C LEU A 718 -14.67 -46.33 -10.48
N GLU A 719 -15.83 -46.47 -11.10
CA GLU A 719 -16.22 -47.71 -11.80
C GLU A 719 -15.70 -47.78 -13.23
N HIS A 720 -15.73 -46.69 -13.99
CA HIS A 720 -15.56 -46.70 -15.44
C HIS A 720 -14.22 -46.17 -15.93
N VAL A 721 -13.51 -45.32 -15.16
CA VAL A 721 -12.28 -44.70 -15.64
C VAL A 721 -11.04 -45.52 -15.28
N ARG A 722 -10.10 -45.60 -16.21
CA ARG A 722 -8.82 -46.34 -16.11
C ARG A 722 -7.68 -45.48 -16.62
N PHE A 723 -6.48 -45.78 -16.14
CA PHE A 723 -5.26 -45.08 -16.51
C PHE A 723 -4.16 -46.07 -16.83
N SER A 724 -3.40 -45.82 -17.89
CA SER A 724 -2.25 -46.66 -18.27
C SER A 724 -0.91 -46.05 -17.90
N LYS A 725 -0.80 -44.72 -17.79
CA LYS A 725 0.46 -43.99 -17.54
C LYS A 725 0.42 -43.02 -16.35
N LEU A 726 -0.51 -43.19 -15.41
CA LEU A 726 -0.63 -42.30 -14.27
C LEU A 726 0.61 -42.38 -13.38
N GLU A 727 1.23 -41.23 -13.09
CA GLU A 727 2.46 -41.10 -12.30
C GLU A 727 2.17 -40.45 -10.94
N ARG A 728 1.25 -39.48 -10.89
CA ARG A 728 0.82 -38.76 -9.69
C ARG A 728 -0.72 -38.74 -9.59
N LEU A 729 -1.22 -39.14 -8.43
CA LEU A 729 -2.63 -39.04 -8.07
C LEU A 729 -2.74 -38.20 -6.79
N GLU A 730 -3.50 -37.12 -6.82
CA GLU A 730 -3.91 -36.36 -5.64
C GLU A 730 -5.41 -36.55 -5.45
N TRP A 731 -5.80 -37.13 -4.31
CA TRP A 731 -7.18 -37.51 -4.03
C TRP A 731 -7.72 -36.69 -2.86
N HIS A 732 -8.84 -36.00 -3.09
CA HIS A 732 -9.51 -35.19 -2.07
C HIS A 732 -10.79 -35.87 -1.59
N GLY A 733 -10.93 -36.03 -0.27
CA GLY A 733 -12.13 -36.58 0.39
C GLY A 733 -12.33 -38.10 0.28
N PHE A 734 -13.33 -38.63 0.99
CA PHE A 734 -13.70 -40.05 1.00
C PHE A 734 -15.16 -40.22 0.52
N PRO A 735 -15.46 -41.15 -0.42
CA PRO A 735 -16.81 -41.31 -0.98
C PRO A 735 -17.87 -41.81 0.01
N GLY A 736 -17.48 -42.18 1.23
CA GLY A 736 -18.38 -42.74 2.24
C GLY A 736 -18.37 -44.28 2.28
N LYS A 737 -18.86 -44.85 3.38
CA LYS A 737 -18.76 -46.30 3.68
C LYS A 737 -19.44 -47.17 2.63
N GLN A 738 -20.56 -46.71 2.11
CA GLN A 738 -21.36 -47.40 1.09
C GLN A 738 -20.60 -47.62 -0.23
N HIS A 739 -19.54 -46.84 -0.48
CA HIS A 739 -18.74 -46.92 -1.71
C HIS A 739 -17.34 -47.52 -1.47
N ARG A 740 -17.06 -48.04 -0.28
CA ARG A 740 -15.75 -48.60 0.10
C ARG A 740 -15.25 -49.68 -0.88
N ASN A 741 -16.12 -50.57 -1.34
CA ASN A 741 -15.73 -51.64 -2.27
C ASN A 741 -15.35 -51.08 -3.64
N ARG A 742 -16.10 -50.10 -4.17
CA ARG A 742 -15.77 -49.40 -5.43
C ARG A 742 -14.46 -48.66 -5.32
N PHE A 743 -14.28 -47.96 -4.21
CA PHE A 743 -13.08 -47.21 -3.90
C PHE A 743 -11.84 -48.12 -3.83
N ARG A 744 -11.92 -49.25 -3.10
CA ARG A 744 -10.85 -50.26 -3.08
C ARG A 744 -10.56 -50.83 -4.47
N ASN A 745 -11.61 -51.14 -5.22
CA ASN A 745 -11.48 -51.65 -6.59
C ASN A 745 -10.82 -50.64 -7.53
N PHE A 746 -11.06 -49.35 -7.35
CA PHE A 746 -10.39 -48.30 -8.11
C PHE A 746 -8.88 -48.28 -7.83
N PHE A 747 -8.47 -48.22 -6.55
CA PHE A 747 -7.04 -48.17 -6.17
C PHE A 747 -6.27 -49.42 -6.60
N SER A 748 -6.88 -50.61 -6.53
CA SER A 748 -6.27 -51.86 -7.00
C SER A 748 -6.11 -51.95 -8.53
N ARG A 749 -6.80 -51.10 -9.29
CA ARG A 749 -6.70 -51.00 -10.76
C ARG A 749 -5.78 -49.88 -11.22
N LEU A 750 -5.16 -49.12 -10.31
CA LEU A 750 -4.22 -48.06 -10.67
C LEU A 750 -2.96 -48.67 -11.30
N PRO A 751 -2.35 -47.99 -12.29
CA PRO A 751 -1.20 -48.53 -12.99
C PRO A 751 0.04 -48.60 -12.08
N SER A 752 0.92 -49.55 -12.37
CA SER A 752 2.21 -49.69 -11.68
C SER A 752 3.16 -48.50 -11.90
N THR A 753 2.84 -47.62 -12.85
CA THR A 753 3.56 -46.36 -13.08
C THR A 753 3.34 -45.32 -11.97
N LEU A 754 2.33 -45.50 -11.12
CA LEU A 754 2.01 -44.55 -10.05
C LEU A 754 3.14 -44.48 -9.02
N ARG A 755 3.72 -43.30 -8.85
CA ARG A 755 4.86 -43.05 -7.95
C ARG A 755 4.50 -42.15 -6.78
N THR A 756 3.57 -41.23 -7.00
CA THR A 756 3.18 -40.21 -6.00
C THR A 756 1.69 -40.29 -5.73
N LEU A 757 1.33 -40.44 -4.46
CA LEU A 757 -0.04 -40.35 -3.97
C LEU A 757 -0.15 -39.18 -3.00
N GLY A 758 -0.98 -38.19 -3.34
CA GLY A 758 -1.43 -37.15 -2.42
C GLY A 758 -2.80 -37.48 -1.85
N LEU A 759 -2.95 -37.41 -0.54
CA LEU A 759 -4.22 -37.43 0.15
C LEU A 759 -4.47 -36.03 0.67
N SER A 760 -5.49 -35.37 0.14
CA SER A 760 -5.81 -33.99 0.46
C SER A 760 -7.15 -33.86 1.17
N ARG A 761 -7.24 -33.08 2.27
CA ARG A 761 -8.48 -32.93 3.06
C ARG A 761 -9.16 -34.27 3.37
N TYR A 762 -8.35 -35.30 3.59
CA TYR A 762 -8.79 -36.66 3.83
C TYR A 762 -8.70 -36.93 5.33
N ASP A 763 -9.85 -36.97 6.00
CA ASP A 763 -9.90 -37.01 7.47
C ASP A 763 -10.42 -38.33 8.04
N SER A 764 -10.85 -39.27 7.18
CA SER A 764 -11.37 -40.56 7.61
C SER A 764 -10.28 -41.63 7.62
N PRO A 765 -10.08 -42.42 8.70
CA PRO A 765 -9.21 -43.59 8.65
C PRO A 765 -9.77 -44.71 7.76
N GLU A 766 -11.04 -44.63 7.38
CA GLU A 766 -11.72 -45.62 6.56
C GLU A 766 -11.15 -45.64 5.14
N GLY A 767 -10.96 -46.84 4.58
CA GLY A 767 -10.39 -47.02 3.25
C GLY A 767 -8.88 -46.78 3.16
N LEU A 768 -8.22 -46.17 4.16
CA LEU A 768 -6.78 -45.90 4.10
C LEU A 768 -5.96 -47.18 3.91
N LEU A 769 -6.22 -48.22 4.71
CA LEU A 769 -5.50 -49.49 4.58
C LEU A 769 -5.77 -50.13 3.21
N ASP A 770 -6.97 -49.99 2.67
CA ASP A 770 -7.32 -50.48 1.34
C ASP A 770 -6.51 -49.74 0.25
N ILE A 771 -6.30 -48.42 0.39
CA ILE A 771 -5.44 -47.62 -0.51
C ILE A 771 -3.97 -48.08 -0.41
N LEU A 772 -3.42 -48.11 0.80
CA LEU A 772 -2.00 -48.39 1.03
C LEU A 772 -1.63 -49.81 0.59
N THR A 773 -2.48 -50.80 0.88
CA THR A 773 -2.27 -52.19 0.44
C THR A 773 -2.41 -52.37 -1.08
N SER A 774 -3.21 -51.53 -1.74
CA SER A 774 -3.41 -51.59 -3.18
C SER A 774 -2.32 -50.86 -3.98
N THR A 775 -1.42 -50.13 -3.33
CA THR A 775 -0.41 -49.28 -3.99
C THR A 775 1.02 -49.48 -3.44
N PRO A 776 1.52 -50.73 -3.34
CA PRO A 776 2.84 -51.02 -2.74
C PRO A 776 4.03 -50.39 -3.50
N GLN A 777 3.84 -49.98 -4.75
CA GLN A 777 4.84 -49.37 -5.62
C GLN A 777 5.14 -47.89 -5.32
N LEU A 778 4.37 -47.23 -4.45
CA LEU A 778 4.51 -45.80 -4.19
C LEU A 778 5.88 -45.44 -3.62
N THR A 779 6.45 -44.35 -4.16
CA THR A 779 7.74 -43.80 -3.72
C THR A 779 7.57 -42.49 -2.96
N HIS A 780 6.47 -41.77 -3.17
CA HIS A 780 6.15 -40.51 -2.51
C HIS A 780 4.70 -40.56 -2.01
N LEU A 781 4.50 -40.26 -0.73
CA LEU A 781 3.19 -40.07 -0.12
C LEU A 781 3.11 -38.62 0.36
N GLU A 782 2.03 -37.93 0.02
CA GLU A 782 1.79 -36.55 0.41
C GLU A 782 0.48 -36.46 1.21
N LEU A 783 0.53 -35.85 2.39
CA LEU A 783 -0.63 -35.55 3.21
C LEU A 783 -0.82 -34.03 3.18
N LEU A 784 -1.85 -33.57 2.47
CA LEU A 784 -2.07 -32.16 2.14
C LEU A 784 -3.35 -31.69 2.85
N SER A 785 -3.33 -30.62 3.63
CA SER A 785 -4.57 -30.14 4.27
C SER A 785 -5.35 -31.21 5.05
N CYS A 786 -4.64 -32.17 5.65
CA CYS A 786 -5.25 -33.25 6.43
C CYS A 786 -5.24 -32.89 7.92
N GLN A 787 -6.25 -33.34 8.67
CA GLN A 787 -6.22 -33.23 10.13
C GLN A 787 -5.01 -33.93 10.74
N ILE A 788 -4.51 -33.40 11.85
CA ILE A 788 -3.32 -33.94 12.53
C ILE A 788 -3.57 -35.38 13.01
N ARG A 789 -4.82 -35.68 13.41
CA ARG A 789 -5.25 -37.00 13.86
C ARG A 789 -5.16 -38.02 12.74
N PHE A 790 -5.54 -37.64 11.52
CA PHE A 790 -5.42 -38.48 10.35
C PHE A 790 -3.95 -38.71 10.00
N CYS A 791 -3.12 -37.66 9.96
CA CYS A 791 -1.68 -37.80 9.72
C CYS A 791 -1.03 -38.77 10.71
N ARG A 792 -1.39 -38.68 12.00
CA ARG A 792 -0.96 -39.62 13.05
C ARG A 792 -1.40 -41.05 12.74
N TYR A 793 -2.64 -41.25 12.30
CA TYR A 793 -3.14 -42.57 11.92
C TYR A 793 -2.37 -43.17 10.73
N VAL A 794 -2.05 -42.38 9.71
CA VAL A 794 -1.21 -42.80 8.58
C VAL A 794 0.16 -43.25 9.08
N LEU A 795 0.84 -42.42 9.89
CA LEU A 795 2.16 -42.75 10.44
C LEU A 795 2.13 -44.02 11.29
N GLN A 796 1.12 -44.18 12.14
CA GLN A 796 0.94 -45.38 12.95
C GLN A 796 0.73 -46.64 12.11
N SER A 797 0.04 -46.51 10.97
CA SER A 797 -0.22 -47.61 10.04
C SER A 797 1.06 -48.01 9.31
N LEU A 798 1.85 -47.04 8.85
CA LEU A 798 3.15 -47.28 8.21
C LEU A 798 4.18 -47.88 9.19
N ALA A 799 4.07 -47.55 10.48
CA ALA A 799 5.00 -48.00 11.51
C ALA A 799 4.54 -49.29 12.25
N ARG A 800 3.60 -50.07 11.73
CA ARG A 800 3.23 -51.36 12.34
C ARG A 800 4.34 -52.38 12.05
N PRO A 801 4.90 -53.04 13.08
CA PRO A 801 5.93 -54.07 12.87
C PRO A 801 5.33 -55.28 12.16
N THR A 802 6.04 -55.79 11.16
CA THR A 802 5.90 -57.13 10.61
C THR A 802 6.16 -58.13 11.73
N SER A 803 5.13 -58.66 12.39
CA SER A 803 5.34 -59.74 13.36
C SER A 803 5.80 -60.99 12.62
N ALA A 804 6.84 -61.67 13.12
CA ALA A 804 7.42 -62.85 12.48
C ALA A 804 6.43 -64.01 12.26
N GLU A 805 5.28 -64.00 12.95
CA GLU A 805 4.25 -65.03 12.88
C GLU A 805 3.07 -64.68 11.95
N SER A 806 2.98 -63.45 11.44
CA SER A 806 1.99 -63.07 10.44
C SER A 806 2.69 -62.49 9.20
N HIS A 807 2.44 -63.07 8.02
CA HIS A 807 2.99 -62.60 6.73
C HIS A 807 2.38 -61.25 6.29
N VAL A 808 2.22 -60.28 7.19
CA VAL A 808 1.70 -58.95 6.89
C VAL A 808 2.82 -58.15 6.23
N MET A 809 2.89 -58.20 4.90
CA MET A 809 3.83 -57.42 4.11
C MET A 809 3.84 -55.94 4.54
N ALA A 810 5.02 -55.31 4.53
CA ALA A 810 5.14 -53.87 4.71
C ALA A 810 4.19 -53.14 3.75
N LEU A 811 3.38 -52.20 4.25
CA LEU A 811 2.30 -51.57 3.47
C LEU A 811 2.82 -50.82 2.24
N LEU A 812 3.95 -50.11 2.37
CA LEU A 812 4.58 -49.35 1.28
C LEU A 812 6.10 -49.59 1.25
N PRO A 813 6.57 -50.75 0.75
CA PRO A 813 7.98 -51.13 0.80
C PRO A 813 8.89 -50.27 -0.08
N ALA A 814 8.33 -49.53 -1.04
CA ALA A 814 9.06 -48.66 -1.96
C ALA A 814 9.09 -47.18 -1.55
N LEU A 815 8.48 -46.81 -0.42
CA LEU A 815 8.33 -45.42 0.00
C LEU A 815 9.70 -44.77 0.29
N LYS A 816 9.96 -43.63 -0.34
CA LYS A 816 11.20 -42.83 -0.19
C LYS A 816 10.95 -41.45 0.40
N TYR A 817 9.79 -40.86 0.15
CA TYR A 817 9.46 -39.53 0.64
C TYR A 817 8.07 -39.49 1.24
N LEU A 818 7.96 -38.82 2.39
CA LEU A 818 6.69 -38.47 3.00
C LEU A 818 6.65 -36.94 3.17
N THR A 819 5.66 -36.32 2.54
CA THR A 819 5.41 -34.88 2.65
C THR A 819 4.17 -34.65 3.49
N ILE A 820 4.26 -33.77 4.48
CA ILE A 820 3.10 -33.32 5.26
C ILE A 820 3.00 -31.81 5.10
N ASN A 821 1.87 -31.33 4.56
CA ASN A 821 1.62 -29.93 4.25
C ASN A 821 0.29 -29.45 4.86
N ASP A 822 0.33 -28.26 5.46
CA ASP A 822 -0.84 -27.44 5.84
C ASP A 822 -1.95 -28.15 6.63
N CYS A 823 -1.67 -28.84 7.74
CA CYS A 823 -2.71 -29.54 8.51
C CYS A 823 -3.81 -28.58 9.04
N ASP A 824 -5.07 -28.77 8.63
CA ASP A 824 -6.22 -27.88 8.87
C ASP A 824 -6.41 -27.47 10.34
N ASP A 825 -6.17 -28.38 11.30
CA ASP A 825 -6.27 -28.09 12.74
C ASP A 825 -5.33 -26.97 13.20
N MET A 826 -4.24 -26.69 12.47
CA MET A 826 -3.25 -25.67 12.85
C MET A 826 -3.75 -24.24 12.63
N GLN A 827 -4.75 -24.05 11.76
CA GLN A 827 -5.37 -22.74 11.57
C GLN A 827 -6.23 -22.36 12.79
N LEU A 828 -6.83 -23.35 13.47
CA LEU A 828 -7.64 -23.15 14.67
C LEU A 828 -6.81 -22.85 15.94
N PHE A 829 -5.58 -23.38 16.04
CA PHE A 829 -4.71 -23.17 17.21
C PHE A 829 -3.89 -21.87 17.19
N GLY A 830 -4.05 -21.02 16.17
CA GLY A 830 -3.23 -19.84 15.96
C GLY A 830 -1.75 -20.19 15.71
N LYS A 831 -0.98 -19.20 15.22
CA LYS A 831 0.41 -19.35 14.72
C LYS A 831 1.50 -19.85 15.72
N ARG A 832 1.20 -20.64 16.77
CA ARG A 832 2.13 -20.82 17.91
C ARG A 832 2.31 -22.22 18.53
N ASN A 833 1.69 -23.30 18.02
CA ASN A 833 1.84 -24.61 18.67
C ASN A 833 2.44 -25.72 17.78
N SER A 834 3.77 -25.89 17.85
CA SER A 834 4.50 -26.97 17.17
C SER A 834 4.40 -28.33 17.89
N ILE A 835 3.68 -28.43 19.03
CA ILE A 835 3.63 -29.63 19.87
C ILE A 835 3.04 -30.86 19.15
N PRO A 836 1.89 -30.77 18.45
CA PRO A 836 1.31 -31.93 17.75
C PRO A 836 2.25 -32.48 16.66
N PHE A 837 3.09 -31.60 16.12
CA PHE A 837 4.09 -31.95 15.13
C PHE A 837 5.31 -32.66 15.74
N MET A 838 5.72 -32.26 16.94
CA MET A 838 6.75 -32.97 17.71
C MET A 838 6.30 -34.38 18.09
N ASP A 839 5.02 -34.57 18.39
CA ASP A 839 4.45 -35.90 18.62
C ASP A 839 4.52 -36.78 17.36
N LEU A 840 4.20 -36.23 16.17
CA LEU A 840 4.34 -36.93 14.88
C LEU A 840 5.79 -37.36 14.61
N LEU A 841 6.77 -36.47 14.83
CA LEU A 841 8.20 -36.78 14.72
C LEU A 841 8.65 -37.84 15.72
N SER A 842 8.21 -37.73 16.98
CA SER A 842 8.57 -38.69 18.03
C SER A 842 8.13 -40.12 17.69
N MET A 843 6.95 -40.28 17.08
CA MET A 843 6.43 -41.57 16.64
C MET A 843 7.27 -42.19 15.51
N LEU A 844 7.81 -41.36 14.60
CA LEU A 844 8.72 -41.83 13.54
C LEU A 844 10.06 -42.29 14.12
N THR A 845 10.58 -41.61 15.14
CA THR A 845 11.86 -41.97 15.79
C THR A 845 11.79 -43.20 16.69
N ILE A 846 10.68 -43.40 17.43
CA ILE A 846 10.52 -44.49 18.39
C ILE A 846 10.35 -45.85 17.69
N ARG A 847 9.93 -45.87 16.42
CA ARG A 847 9.66 -47.11 15.65
C ARG A 847 10.64 -47.37 14.50
N SER A 848 11.83 -46.76 14.58
CA SER A 848 12.87 -46.73 13.53
C SER A 848 13.52 -48.07 13.19
N THR A 849 13.19 -49.18 13.87
CA THR A 849 13.67 -50.51 13.45
C THR A 849 13.06 -50.97 12.12
N VAL A 850 11.89 -50.44 11.71
CA VAL A 850 11.25 -50.76 10.42
C VAL A 850 11.72 -49.86 9.28
N LEU A 851 12.31 -48.70 9.59
CA LEU A 851 12.85 -47.73 8.62
C LEU A 851 14.37 -47.82 8.44
N ALA A 852 15.02 -48.77 9.12
CA ALA A 852 16.48 -48.86 9.24
C ALA A 852 17.22 -49.14 7.92
N ASP A 853 16.53 -49.57 6.86
CA ASP A 853 17.19 -50.00 5.62
C ASP A 853 17.10 -49.00 4.45
N LYS A 854 16.33 -47.90 4.55
CA LYS A 854 16.28 -46.85 3.51
C LYS A 854 16.04 -45.44 4.07
N ARG A 855 16.76 -44.47 3.50
CA ARG A 855 16.67 -43.01 3.77
C ARG A 855 15.29 -42.46 3.38
N LEU A 856 14.32 -42.49 4.30
CA LEU A 856 13.02 -41.83 4.13
C LEU A 856 13.19 -40.31 4.28
N GLY A 857 13.03 -39.55 3.19
CA GLY A 857 13.04 -38.10 3.20
C GLY A 857 11.72 -37.53 3.72
N LEU A 858 11.77 -36.79 4.84
CA LEU A 858 10.62 -36.09 5.39
C LEU A 858 10.64 -34.63 4.92
N ARG A 859 9.62 -34.22 4.17
CA ARG A 859 9.48 -32.83 3.72
C ARG A 859 8.30 -32.16 4.42
N PHE A 860 8.58 -31.00 5.01
CA PHE A 860 7.58 -30.14 5.61
C PHE A 860 7.59 -28.82 4.84
N ILE A 861 6.44 -28.43 4.29
CA ILE A 861 6.30 -27.22 3.47
C ILE A 861 5.95 -26.06 4.42
N PRO A 862 6.59 -24.88 4.27
CA PRO A 862 6.73 -23.93 5.37
C PRO A 862 5.52 -23.00 5.49
N ASN A 863 4.84 -23.06 6.64
CA ASN A 863 4.06 -21.96 7.23
C ASN A 863 4.16 -21.95 8.77
N MET A 864 5.11 -22.71 9.33
CA MET A 864 5.26 -22.90 10.78
C MET A 864 6.36 -22.03 11.36
N ASN A 865 6.07 -21.37 12.48
CA ASN A 865 7.08 -20.74 13.33
C ASN A 865 7.71 -21.80 14.25
N TRP A 866 8.87 -22.32 13.86
CA TRP A 866 9.58 -23.34 14.62
C TRP A 866 10.21 -22.75 15.88
N LYS A 867 9.76 -23.19 17.07
CA LYS A 867 10.43 -22.86 18.32
C LYS A 867 11.83 -23.49 18.34
N ALA A 868 12.80 -22.80 18.95
CA ALA A 868 14.20 -23.26 19.05
C ALA A 868 14.37 -24.64 19.74
N GLU A 869 13.39 -25.09 20.52
CA GLU A 869 13.36 -26.42 21.13
C GLU A 869 13.00 -27.52 20.13
N ALA A 870 12.06 -27.26 19.21
CA ALA A 870 11.71 -28.17 18.11
C ALA A 870 12.89 -28.36 17.15
N LEU A 871 13.60 -27.28 16.81
CA LEU A 871 14.83 -27.34 16.01
C LEU A 871 15.96 -28.11 16.72
N ARG A 872 16.06 -28.02 18.05
CA ARG A 872 17.05 -28.78 18.84
C ARG A 872 16.72 -30.28 18.87
N MET A 873 15.45 -30.65 18.97
CA MET A 873 15.03 -32.06 18.88
C MET A 873 15.22 -32.62 17.47
N LEU A 874 14.85 -31.89 16.41
CA LEU A 874 15.17 -32.27 15.02
C LEU A 874 16.67 -32.50 14.81
N LYS A 875 17.52 -31.63 15.37
CA LYS A 875 18.98 -31.82 15.35
C LYS A 875 19.45 -33.07 16.12
N ARG A 876 18.85 -33.40 17.27
CA ARG A 876 19.17 -34.64 18.02
C ARG A 876 18.77 -35.90 17.27
N VAL A 877 17.65 -35.84 16.55
CA VAL A 877 17.16 -36.95 15.70
C VAL A 877 18.06 -37.13 14.48
N GLY A 878 18.48 -36.04 13.83
CA GLY A 878 19.40 -36.07 12.69
C GLY A 878 20.85 -36.42 13.04
N SER A 879 21.30 -36.21 14.28
CA SER A 879 22.66 -36.58 14.72
C SER A 879 22.88 -38.08 14.97
N GLY A 880 21.84 -38.90 14.83
CA GLY A 880 21.89 -40.36 15.06
C GLY A 880 22.05 -41.22 13.79
N GLY A 881 22.10 -40.62 12.60
CA GLY A 881 22.30 -41.34 11.34
C GLY A 881 22.74 -40.39 10.23
N ASP A 882 23.78 -40.76 9.49
CA ASP A 882 24.37 -39.93 8.45
C ASP A 882 23.32 -39.51 7.39
N GLN A 883 23.05 -38.20 7.37
CA GLN A 883 22.26 -37.40 6.41
C GLN A 883 20.73 -37.57 6.44
N VAL A 884 20.04 -36.50 6.89
CA VAL A 884 18.60 -36.20 6.70
C VAL A 884 18.46 -34.94 5.84
#